data_AF-A0A2S3W2S0-F1
#
_entry.id   AF-A0A2S3W2S0-F1
#
_cell.length_a   1.000
_cell.length_b   1.000
_cell.length_c   1.000
_cell.angle_alpha   90.00
_cell.angle_beta   90.00
_cell.angle_gamma   90.00
#
_symmetry.space_group_name_H-M   'P 1'
#
loop_
_entity.id
_entity.type
_entity.pdbx_description
1 polymer ?
#
loop_
_entity_poly.entity_id
_entity_poly.type
_entity_poly.pdbx_seq_one_letter_code
_entity_poly.pdbx_strand_id
1 'polypeptide(L)'
;MTETGKGIVRRQDPPSRGGRAVPPVRAIVAGMLCVAVLALVILWSWDWFIPLVERRAGAAIHRRVTIAHLHVHPGRVITIGADDVRIEQPGGFGDLPPFATARRLDVSIRWWPLLSGGGLDLPLIALDTPVVEVRERADGSTNYDFSDPDAKPVSPAKQEAGGKGATTGKDTSPVPAGNATAMPRIGAIRIANGRLHVAHAGLHTDMQGEVHTTDATDGQDARLLMDARGTYVGQAIIGHFSGGTLVSLQDRTQPYPVDLDIRHGATRLTLRGTVEDPLTLAGARLQLSLAGPDMSLLYPLTGVVIPQTPPYRVVGNLDYSAAHVRFRNLDGHVGSSDLGGDLSIDPHQAVPFVDAELHSRRVDLADLAGFFGATPGDKPSTTQQQAEARAHASSNAVLPSTPINMPKLRATNVHFAYHGDHIENRHTPLDNIDVLADIRDGVIDVHHLNFAVGSGTLASSGTFTPRGDAVEARIGIDLVRINLSRLMQAAGRFEGNGIFGGHLAIHGTGRSLAGIVASGDGGMTVALDQGGDISAVLPDLLGLELGKALLSILGLPGKTDLKCMIADMPLRQGILDTRTFLIETGDTRTVGKGSLDFRNNTIDYALMTDSRHFAVGSFPGTLHITGLLKKPSITPSTETIARAVGTVLLGVVTPVALLPTIEAGVGRQSLCAQAIREMRDNPASGQVPVAGRPQARRRHVATRRGATARPTGTGQAGQLSAAERARIRAVWATRMKASH
;
A
#
# COMPACT_ATOMS: atom_id res chain seq x y z
N MET A 1 57.19 -17.06 130.80
CA MET A 1 56.21 -17.97 131.42
C MET A 1 55.56 -18.74 130.29
N THR A 2 56.12 -19.92 129.97
CA THR A 2 55.72 -21.26 130.47
C THR A 2 54.76 -21.90 129.46
N GLU A 3 55.28 -22.77 128.58
CA GLU A 3 55.36 -24.24 128.79
C GLU A 3 54.01 -24.91 128.45
N THR A 4 53.89 -25.50 127.25
CA THR A 4 54.09 -26.93 126.95
C THR A 4 53.00 -27.85 127.50
N GLY A 5 52.31 -28.54 126.59
CA GLY A 5 51.33 -29.59 126.89
C GLY A 5 50.98 -30.41 125.66
N LYS A 6 51.78 -31.43 125.36
CA LYS A 6 51.65 -32.30 124.18
C LYS A 6 50.64 -33.43 124.47
N GLY A 7 49.72 -33.71 123.55
CA GLY A 7 48.81 -34.86 123.64
C GLY A 7 48.37 -35.34 122.26
N ILE A 8 48.70 -36.59 121.90
CA ILE A 8 48.46 -37.18 120.58
C ILE A 8 47.43 -38.30 120.69
N VAL A 9 46.35 -38.25 119.89
CA VAL A 9 45.60 -39.45 119.48
C VAL A 9 45.21 -39.30 118.00
N ARG A 10 45.38 -40.37 117.22
CA ARG A 10 45.17 -40.43 115.77
C ARG A 10 44.05 -41.43 115.46
N ARG A 11 42.99 -41.04 114.73
CA ARG A 11 42.05 -41.99 114.09
C ARG A 11 41.54 -41.48 112.73
N GLN A 12 41.77 -42.35 111.75
CA GLN A 12 41.31 -42.50 110.36
C GLN A 12 40.23 -41.55 109.79
N ASP A 13 40.48 -41.12 108.54
CA ASP A 13 39.56 -40.44 107.63
C ASP A 13 38.35 -41.30 107.20
N PRO A 14 37.26 -40.65 106.70
CA PRO A 14 36.75 -41.04 105.38
C PRO A 14 36.26 -39.82 104.54
N PRO A 15 35.79 -40.02 103.29
CA PRO A 15 36.47 -39.64 102.07
C PRO A 15 36.12 -38.23 101.53
N SER A 16 36.95 -37.75 100.60
CA SER A 16 36.71 -36.55 99.79
C SER A 16 35.40 -36.63 98.98
N ARG A 17 34.36 -35.90 99.41
CA ARG A 17 33.20 -35.61 98.54
C ARG A 17 33.49 -34.38 97.71
N GLY A 18 33.85 -34.60 96.45
CA GLY A 18 34.10 -33.53 95.49
C GLY A 18 32.88 -32.60 95.35
N GLY A 19 33.14 -31.30 95.35
CA GLY A 19 32.11 -30.30 95.10
C GLY A 19 31.51 -30.52 93.71
N ARG A 20 30.19 -30.75 93.64
CA ARG A 20 29.45 -30.59 92.39
C ARG A 20 29.47 -29.11 92.02
N ALA A 21 30.48 -28.72 91.23
CA ALA A 21 30.45 -27.46 90.50
C ALA A 21 29.24 -27.52 89.57
N VAL A 22 28.17 -26.81 89.95
CA VAL A 22 27.04 -26.56 89.05
C VAL A 22 27.62 -25.83 87.84
N PRO A 23 27.47 -26.34 86.60
CA PRO A 23 27.95 -25.62 85.44
C PRO A 23 27.31 -24.23 85.46
N PRO A 24 28.06 -23.13 85.25
CA PRO A 24 27.44 -21.82 85.21
C PRO A 24 26.35 -21.87 84.14
N VAL A 25 25.14 -21.38 84.44
CA VAL A 25 23.98 -21.47 83.53
C VAL A 25 24.34 -20.95 82.13
N ARG A 26 25.24 -19.97 82.05
CA ARG A 26 25.88 -19.46 80.83
C ARG A 26 26.55 -20.53 79.95
N ALA A 27 27.22 -21.54 80.51
CA ALA A 27 27.86 -22.61 79.74
C ALA A 27 26.84 -23.63 79.20
N ILE A 28 25.76 -23.91 79.93
CA ILE A 28 24.64 -24.75 79.44
C ILE A 28 23.90 -24.00 78.34
N VAL A 29 23.60 -22.71 78.54
CA VAL A 29 22.98 -21.84 77.53
C VAL A 29 23.88 -21.70 76.29
N ALA A 30 25.19 -21.51 76.45
CA ALA A 30 26.12 -21.46 75.33
C ALA A 30 26.23 -22.80 74.58
N GLY A 31 26.32 -23.93 75.30
CA GLY A 31 26.32 -25.26 74.68
C GLY A 31 25.01 -25.55 73.93
N MET A 32 23.87 -25.21 74.53
CA MET A 32 22.55 -25.32 73.90
C MET A 32 22.40 -24.40 72.69
N LEU A 33 22.94 -23.17 72.75
CA LEU A 33 23.01 -22.25 71.61
C LEU A 33 23.90 -22.83 70.49
N CYS A 34 25.07 -23.38 70.80
CA CYS A 34 25.94 -24.02 69.82
C CYS A 34 25.28 -25.24 69.17
N VAL A 35 24.58 -26.09 69.93
CA VAL A 35 23.82 -27.22 69.38
C VAL A 35 22.64 -26.74 68.54
N ALA A 36 21.92 -25.69 68.96
CA ALA A 36 20.84 -25.10 68.19
C ALA A 36 21.32 -24.45 66.89
N VAL A 37 22.47 -23.77 66.89
CA VAL A 37 23.11 -23.21 65.69
C VAL A 37 23.65 -24.32 64.78
N LEU A 38 24.25 -25.38 65.32
CA LEU A 38 24.70 -26.53 64.53
C LEU A 38 23.52 -27.25 63.87
N ALA A 39 22.43 -27.47 64.63
CA ALA A 39 21.19 -28.04 64.11
C ALA A 39 20.54 -27.11 63.07
N LEU A 40 20.54 -25.79 63.28
CA LEU A 40 20.05 -24.81 62.31
C LEU A 40 20.86 -24.85 61.00
N VAL A 41 22.19 -25.01 61.07
CA VAL A 41 23.05 -25.13 59.89
C VAL A 41 22.84 -26.46 59.16
N ILE A 42 22.69 -27.57 59.88
CA ILE A 42 22.46 -28.91 59.29
C ILE A 42 21.05 -29.02 58.67
N LEU A 43 20.05 -28.39 59.29
CA LEU A 43 18.65 -28.41 58.84
C LEU A 43 18.27 -27.17 58.01
N TRP A 44 19.23 -26.33 57.64
CA TRP A 44 18.97 -25.10 56.90
C TRP A 44 18.37 -25.41 55.52
N SER A 45 17.14 -24.94 55.29
CA SER A 45 16.55 -24.92 53.95
C SER A 45 16.13 -23.51 53.55
N TRP A 46 16.50 -23.13 52.34
CA TRP A 46 16.06 -21.88 51.72
C TRP A 46 14.56 -21.92 51.34
N ASP A 47 13.96 -23.12 51.23
CA ASP A 47 12.53 -23.30 50.95
C ASP A 47 11.63 -22.65 52.03
N TRP A 48 12.13 -22.48 53.25
CA TRP A 48 11.42 -21.73 54.32
C TRP A 48 11.07 -20.29 53.93
N PHE A 49 11.77 -19.72 52.95
CA PHE A 49 11.52 -18.37 52.45
C PHE A 49 10.56 -18.33 51.24
N ILE A 50 10.20 -19.48 50.63
CA ILE A 50 9.27 -19.53 49.48
C ILE A 50 7.99 -18.73 49.74
N PRO A 51 7.24 -18.91 50.86
CA PRO A 51 6.01 -18.16 51.08
C PRO A 51 6.21 -16.64 51.18
N LEU A 52 7.41 -16.18 51.56
CA LEU A 52 7.74 -14.75 51.58
C LEU A 52 8.04 -14.23 50.17
N VAL A 53 8.78 -15.01 49.37
CA VAL A 53 9.10 -14.69 47.97
C VAL A 53 7.83 -14.67 47.13
N GLU A 54 6.99 -15.70 47.22
CA GLU A 54 5.71 -15.80 46.50
C GLU A 54 4.78 -14.61 46.81
N ARG A 55 4.62 -14.24 48.08
CA ARG A 55 3.81 -13.06 48.46
C ARG A 55 4.40 -11.75 47.92
N ARG A 56 5.72 -11.58 47.97
CA ARG A 56 6.41 -10.38 47.47
C ARG A 56 6.32 -10.27 45.94
N ALA A 57 6.62 -11.35 45.24
CA ALA A 57 6.53 -11.43 43.78
C ALA A 57 5.09 -11.24 43.32
N GLY A 58 4.14 -11.97 43.91
CA GLY A 58 2.74 -11.91 43.54
C GLY A 58 2.07 -10.56 43.81
N ALA A 59 2.47 -9.86 44.88
CA ALA A 59 2.05 -8.48 45.11
C ALA A 59 2.66 -7.49 44.09
N ALA A 60 3.85 -7.76 43.56
CA ALA A 60 4.51 -6.89 42.58
C ALA A 60 4.01 -7.07 41.15
N ILE A 61 3.42 -8.23 40.80
CA ILE A 61 2.85 -8.51 39.47
C ILE A 61 1.33 -8.68 39.47
N HIS A 62 0.67 -8.41 40.61
CA HIS A 62 -0.78 -8.58 40.83
C HIS A 62 -1.35 -9.97 40.48
N ARG A 63 -0.54 -11.04 40.61
CA ARG A 63 -0.90 -12.43 40.24
C ARG A 63 -0.36 -13.42 41.26
N ARG A 64 -0.94 -14.62 41.34
CA ARG A 64 -0.36 -15.69 42.18
C ARG A 64 0.91 -16.22 41.51
N VAL A 65 2.01 -16.22 42.26
CA VAL A 65 3.28 -16.86 41.92
C VAL A 65 3.45 -18.06 42.85
N THR A 66 3.91 -19.19 42.31
CA THR A 66 4.31 -20.37 43.09
C THR A 66 5.71 -20.83 42.68
N ILE A 67 6.48 -21.35 43.63
CA ILE A 67 7.85 -21.87 43.43
C ILE A 67 7.98 -23.22 44.15
N ALA A 68 8.57 -24.23 43.50
CA ALA A 68 8.74 -25.55 44.13
C ALA A 68 9.93 -25.61 45.08
N HIS A 69 11.09 -25.12 44.63
CA HIS A 69 12.33 -25.08 45.42
C HIS A 69 13.05 -23.75 45.24
N LEU A 70 13.68 -23.27 46.31
CA LEU A 70 14.48 -22.05 46.33
C LEU A 70 15.90 -22.39 46.76
N HIS A 71 16.89 -21.95 45.99
CA HIS A 71 18.32 -22.14 46.27
C HIS A 71 19.00 -20.79 46.34
N VAL A 72 19.74 -20.49 47.41
CA VAL A 72 20.54 -19.27 47.48
C VAL A 72 22.00 -19.62 47.74
N HIS A 73 22.86 -19.15 46.84
CA HIS A 73 24.30 -19.28 46.92
C HIS A 73 24.89 -17.92 47.37
N PRO A 74 25.21 -17.75 48.66
CA PRO A 74 25.75 -16.48 49.17
C PRO A 74 27.20 -16.26 48.72
N GLY A 75 27.53 -15.01 48.38
CA GLY A 75 28.88 -14.64 47.91
C GLY A 75 29.02 -13.14 47.61
N ARG A 76 30.10 -12.76 46.92
CA ARG A 76 30.28 -11.38 46.38
C ARG A 76 29.25 -11.03 45.31
N VAL A 77 28.79 -12.05 44.58
CA VAL A 77 27.55 -12.08 43.81
C VAL A 77 26.71 -13.16 44.48
N ILE A 78 25.45 -12.85 44.80
CA ILE A 78 24.49 -13.80 45.36
C ILE A 78 23.70 -14.37 44.20
N THR A 79 23.64 -15.69 44.06
CA THR A 79 22.81 -16.33 43.03
C THR A 79 21.58 -16.97 43.68
N ILE A 80 20.40 -16.50 43.30
CA ILE A 80 19.10 -17.02 43.73
C ILE A 80 18.54 -17.86 42.58
N GLY A 81 18.47 -19.17 42.76
CA GLY A 81 17.81 -20.10 41.84
C GLY A 81 16.42 -20.46 42.37
N ALA A 82 15.41 -20.47 41.49
CA ALA A 82 14.06 -20.93 41.80
C ALA A 82 13.64 -21.98 40.76
N ASP A 83 13.25 -23.17 41.23
CA ASP A 83 12.81 -24.27 40.37
C ASP A 83 11.27 -24.33 40.29
N ASP A 84 10.77 -24.75 39.12
CA ASP A 84 9.35 -24.83 38.74
C ASP A 84 8.53 -23.58 39.10
N VAL A 85 9.06 -22.41 38.70
CA VAL A 85 8.38 -21.12 38.85
C VAL A 85 7.14 -21.09 37.98
N ARG A 86 6.00 -20.73 38.55
CA ARG A 86 4.70 -20.65 37.87
C ARG A 86 3.95 -19.39 38.25
N ILE A 87 3.45 -18.68 37.24
CA ILE A 87 2.65 -17.45 37.35
C ILE A 87 1.26 -17.76 36.82
N GLU A 88 0.26 -17.66 37.68
CA GLU A 88 -1.13 -17.92 37.30
C GLU A 88 -1.72 -16.82 36.42
N GLN A 89 -2.80 -17.19 35.71
CA GLN A 89 -3.59 -16.26 34.90
C GLN A 89 -4.35 -15.25 35.78
N PRO A 90 -4.69 -14.05 35.24
CA PRO A 90 -5.53 -13.09 35.94
C PRO A 90 -7.01 -13.57 35.98
N GLY A 91 -7.83 -12.86 36.75
CA GLY A 91 -9.27 -13.14 36.84
C GLY A 91 -9.93 -13.19 35.46
N GLY A 92 -10.76 -14.21 35.22
CA GLY A 92 -11.44 -14.43 33.93
C GLY A 92 -10.65 -15.27 32.91
N PHE A 93 -9.40 -15.67 33.18
CA PHE A 93 -8.56 -16.45 32.25
C PHE A 93 -8.17 -17.85 32.76
N GLY A 94 -8.91 -18.38 33.74
CA GLY A 94 -8.62 -19.70 34.37
C GLY A 94 -8.89 -20.93 33.50
N ASP A 95 -9.41 -20.73 32.29
CA ASP A 95 -9.55 -21.71 31.19
C ASP A 95 -8.23 -21.97 30.44
N LEU A 96 -7.23 -21.11 30.63
CA LEU A 96 -5.92 -21.22 29.98
C LEU A 96 -4.90 -21.98 30.86
N PRO A 97 -3.79 -22.49 30.26
CA PRO A 97 -2.58 -22.78 31.00
C PRO A 97 -2.08 -21.57 31.82
N PRO A 98 -1.10 -21.73 32.72
CA PRO A 98 -0.50 -20.61 33.44
C PRO A 98 -0.05 -19.49 32.50
N PHE A 99 -0.10 -18.25 32.97
CA PHE A 99 0.39 -17.11 32.20
C PHE A 99 1.87 -17.30 31.84
N ALA A 100 2.67 -17.74 32.81
CA ALA A 100 4.05 -18.13 32.55
C ALA A 100 4.50 -19.28 33.44
N THR A 101 5.41 -20.11 32.94
CA THR A 101 6.19 -21.07 33.74
C THR A 101 7.66 -21.01 33.35
N ALA A 102 8.56 -21.48 34.22
CA ALA A 102 9.94 -21.79 33.89
C ALA A 102 10.39 -22.98 34.74
N ARG A 103 11.12 -23.94 34.14
CA ARG A 103 11.68 -25.06 34.91
C ARG A 103 12.67 -24.56 35.95
N ARG A 104 13.46 -23.54 35.59
CA ARG A 104 14.42 -22.91 36.48
C ARG A 104 14.63 -21.44 36.11
N LEU A 105 14.72 -20.60 37.14
CA LEU A 105 15.04 -19.18 37.06
C LEU A 105 16.22 -18.89 38.00
N ASP A 106 17.39 -18.55 37.44
CA ASP A 106 18.54 -18.09 38.22
C ASP A 106 18.72 -16.57 38.09
N VAL A 107 18.71 -15.85 39.21
CA VAL A 107 18.97 -14.41 39.29
C VAL A 107 20.25 -14.17 40.08
N SER A 108 21.26 -13.62 39.42
CA SER A 108 22.50 -13.18 40.05
C SER A 108 22.38 -11.72 40.49
N ILE A 109 22.75 -11.42 41.73
CA ILE A 109 22.65 -10.11 42.36
C ILE A 109 24.03 -9.68 42.88
N ARG A 110 24.55 -8.57 42.36
CA ARG A 110 25.76 -7.93 42.90
C ARG A 110 25.31 -6.87 43.91
N TRP A 111 25.40 -7.21 45.19
CA TRP A 111 24.80 -6.40 46.27
C TRP A 111 25.71 -5.29 46.82
N TRP A 112 27.04 -5.41 46.67
CA TRP A 112 27.97 -4.41 47.22
C TRP A 112 27.76 -2.96 46.69
N PRO A 113 27.34 -2.71 45.43
CA PRO A 113 27.09 -1.34 44.95
C PRO A 113 25.99 -0.61 45.72
N LEU A 114 25.03 -1.34 46.31
CA LEU A 114 23.99 -0.77 47.17
C LEU A 114 24.58 -0.04 48.38
N LEU A 115 25.68 -0.55 48.95
CA LEU A 115 26.38 0.08 50.07
C LEU A 115 27.02 1.42 49.70
N SER A 116 27.38 1.60 48.43
CA SER A 116 27.99 2.81 47.88
C SER A 116 27.00 3.72 47.12
N GLY A 117 25.69 3.46 47.22
CA GLY A 117 24.65 4.22 46.52
C GLY A 117 24.56 3.95 45.00
N GLY A 118 25.24 2.92 44.49
CA GLY A 118 25.31 2.55 43.07
C GLY A 118 24.08 1.83 42.52
N GLY A 119 23.06 1.58 43.35
CA GLY A 119 21.82 0.89 42.96
C GLY A 119 21.92 -0.64 42.95
N LEU A 120 20.85 -1.28 42.50
CA LEU A 120 20.76 -2.74 42.36
C LEU A 120 21.35 -3.16 41.00
N ASP A 121 22.29 -4.10 41.04
CA ASP A 121 23.01 -4.64 39.88
C ASP A 121 22.73 -6.14 39.77
N LEU A 122 22.24 -6.57 38.61
CA LEU A 122 21.77 -7.91 38.29
C LEU A 122 22.61 -8.49 37.13
N PRO A 123 23.81 -9.05 37.39
CA PRO A 123 24.73 -9.44 36.32
C PRO A 123 24.18 -10.47 35.33
N LEU A 124 23.28 -11.35 35.77
CA LEU A 124 22.69 -12.39 34.95
C LEU A 124 21.28 -12.73 35.45
N ILE A 125 20.33 -12.83 34.53
CA ILE A 125 19.04 -13.50 34.70
C ILE A 125 19.02 -14.66 33.69
N ALA A 126 18.92 -15.90 34.15
CA ALA A 126 18.87 -17.08 33.29
C ALA A 126 17.55 -17.83 33.47
N LEU A 127 16.89 -18.18 32.37
CA LEU A 127 15.65 -18.96 32.34
C LEU A 127 15.86 -20.26 31.55
N ASP A 128 15.58 -21.41 32.17
CA ASP A 128 15.47 -22.69 31.48
C ASP A 128 14.01 -23.05 31.20
N THR A 129 13.76 -23.36 29.93
CA THR A 129 12.49 -23.78 29.37
C THR A 129 11.31 -22.88 29.81
N PRO A 130 11.41 -21.54 29.71
CA PRO A 130 10.29 -20.67 30.02
C PRO A 130 9.16 -20.87 29.00
N VAL A 131 7.92 -20.85 29.47
CA VAL A 131 6.71 -20.88 28.64
C VAL A 131 5.87 -19.65 28.98
N VAL A 132 5.38 -18.93 27.99
CA VAL A 132 4.49 -17.76 28.19
C VAL A 132 3.26 -17.89 27.30
N GLU A 133 2.08 -17.69 27.90
CA GLU A 133 0.76 -17.72 27.25
C GLU A 133 0.22 -16.27 27.18
N VAL A 134 0.20 -15.67 26.00
CA VAL A 134 -0.29 -14.31 25.74
C VAL A 134 -1.59 -14.39 24.95
N ARG A 135 -2.66 -13.79 25.47
CA ARG A 135 -3.99 -13.89 24.87
C ARG A 135 -4.81 -12.60 24.99
N GLU A 136 -5.41 -12.22 23.87
CA GLU A 136 -6.46 -11.21 23.77
C GLU A 136 -7.74 -11.83 23.18
N ARG A 137 -8.88 -11.60 23.84
CA ARG A 137 -10.20 -12.11 23.45
C ARG A 137 -11.00 -11.09 22.62
N ALA A 138 -12.10 -11.56 22.04
CA ALA A 138 -12.97 -10.75 21.17
C ALA A 138 -13.73 -9.63 21.92
N ASP A 139 -13.78 -9.68 23.25
CA ASP A 139 -14.30 -8.63 24.12
C ASP A 139 -13.24 -7.56 24.49
N GLY A 140 -12.01 -7.67 23.96
CA GLY A 140 -10.89 -6.80 24.28
C GLY A 140 -10.20 -7.12 25.61
N SER A 141 -10.62 -8.17 26.32
CA SER A 141 -9.93 -8.60 27.54
C SER A 141 -8.57 -9.21 27.20
N THR A 142 -7.53 -8.79 27.92
CA THR A 142 -6.14 -9.26 27.75
C THR A 142 -5.67 -10.00 29.00
N ASN A 143 -4.89 -11.06 28.82
CA ASN A 143 -4.28 -11.79 29.94
C ASN A 143 -2.88 -11.27 30.31
N TYR A 144 -2.42 -10.19 29.68
CA TYR A 144 -1.07 -9.61 29.82
C TYR A 144 -1.08 -8.19 30.40
N ASP A 145 -2.21 -7.74 30.96
CA ASP A 145 -2.25 -6.56 31.81
C ASP A 145 -1.72 -6.88 33.22
N PHE A 146 -0.79 -6.06 33.71
CA PHE A 146 -0.20 -6.14 35.05
C PHE A 146 -0.49 -4.89 35.89
N SER A 147 -1.36 -4.01 35.39
CA SER A 147 -1.86 -2.86 36.12
C SER A 147 -2.60 -3.30 37.38
N ASP A 148 -2.57 -2.46 38.41
CA ASP A 148 -3.37 -2.68 39.61
C ASP A 148 -4.87 -2.63 39.25
N PRO A 149 -5.65 -3.71 39.43
CA PRO A 149 -7.06 -3.76 39.05
C PRO A 149 -7.94 -2.78 39.84
N ASP A 150 -7.47 -2.29 40.99
CA ASP A 150 -8.16 -1.27 41.80
C ASP A 150 -7.70 0.17 41.48
N ALA A 151 -6.70 0.35 40.60
CA ALA A 151 -6.27 1.68 40.15
C ALA A 151 -7.33 2.31 39.24
N LYS A 152 -7.77 3.53 39.60
CA LYS A 152 -8.69 4.30 38.75
C LYS A 152 -8.04 4.55 37.38
N PRO A 153 -8.75 4.29 36.26
CA PRO A 153 -8.17 4.44 34.94
C PRO A 153 -7.77 5.90 34.70
N VAL A 154 -6.47 6.12 34.49
CA VAL A 154 -5.95 7.41 34.04
C VAL A 154 -6.27 7.51 32.55
N SER A 155 -7.36 8.19 32.22
CA SER A 155 -7.73 8.44 30.82
C SER A 155 -6.54 9.06 30.07
N PRO A 156 -6.24 8.60 28.84
CA PRO A 156 -5.15 9.16 28.05
C PRO A 156 -5.44 10.65 27.84
N ALA A 157 -4.53 11.50 28.34
CA ALA A 157 -4.69 12.94 28.26
C ALA A 157 -4.69 13.38 26.80
N LYS A 158 -5.83 13.89 26.34
CA LYS A 158 -6.00 14.52 25.03
C LYS A 158 -4.98 15.65 24.89
N GLN A 159 -3.91 15.42 24.14
CA GLN A 159 -2.92 16.47 23.81
C GLN A 159 -3.55 17.46 22.83
N GLU A 160 -4.30 18.43 23.35
CA GLU A 160 -4.73 19.60 22.59
C GLU A 160 -3.55 20.56 22.42
N ALA A 161 -3.04 20.63 21.20
CA ALA A 161 -2.11 21.67 20.79
C ALA A 161 -2.84 23.03 20.75
N GLY A 162 -2.50 23.93 21.67
CA GLY A 162 -3.13 25.26 21.77
C GLY A 162 -2.31 26.25 22.60
N GLY A 163 -1.26 26.81 22.02
CA GLY A 163 -0.40 27.78 22.72
C GLY A 163 -0.90 29.23 22.65
N LYS A 164 -0.89 29.93 23.80
CA LYS A 164 -0.40 31.31 23.98
C LYS A 164 -0.66 31.81 25.41
N GLY A 165 0.35 32.41 26.03
CA GLY A 165 0.19 33.06 27.34
C GLY A 165 1.52 33.20 28.09
N ALA A 166 2.33 34.18 27.71
CA ALA A 166 3.52 34.53 28.49
C ALA A 166 3.12 35.40 29.69
N THR A 167 3.46 34.97 30.90
CA THR A 167 3.65 35.85 32.06
C THR A 167 4.79 35.34 32.93
N THR A 168 5.67 36.24 33.33
CA THR A 168 6.79 35.99 34.25
C THR A 168 6.30 35.73 35.67
N GLY A 169 6.64 34.57 36.23
CA GLY A 169 6.44 34.22 37.64
C GLY A 169 7.70 33.54 38.19
N LYS A 170 8.41 34.23 39.09
CA LYS A 170 9.69 33.79 39.66
C LYS A 170 9.44 33.16 41.03
N ASP A 171 9.28 31.85 41.08
CA ASP A 171 9.31 31.09 42.34
C ASP A 171 10.11 29.79 42.18
N THR A 172 11.38 29.84 42.58
CA THR A 172 12.24 28.66 42.73
C THR A 172 11.99 28.02 44.09
N SER A 173 11.02 27.11 44.16
CA SER A 173 10.95 26.10 45.23
C SER A 173 11.22 24.72 44.62
N PRO A 174 12.29 24.01 45.03
CA PRO A 174 12.56 22.68 44.53
C PRO A 174 11.51 21.71 45.08
N VAL A 175 10.70 21.13 44.20
CA VAL A 175 9.90 19.95 44.53
C VAL A 175 10.86 18.85 44.98
N PRO A 176 10.71 18.25 46.18
CA PRO A 176 11.53 17.12 46.57
C PRO A 176 11.32 16.00 45.57
N ALA A 177 12.39 15.51 44.96
CA ALA A 177 12.34 14.34 44.10
C ALA A 177 11.93 13.12 44.93
N GLY A 178 10.63 12.81 44.95
CA GLY A 178 10.11 11.58 45.52
C GLY A 178 10.74 10.41 44.78
N ASN A 179 11.55 9.64 45.50
CA ASN A 179 12.45 8.58 45.00
C ASN A 179 11.98 7.92 43.69
N ALA A 180 12.52 8.41 42.57
CA ALA A 180 12.53 7.64 41.34
C ALA A 180 13.43 6.43 41.59
N THR A 181 12.82 5.26 41.83
CA THR A 181 13.54 4.02 42.10
C THR A 181 14.51 3.76 40.96
N ALA A 182 15.81 3.91 41.21
CA ALA A 182 16.83 3.76 40.18
C ALA A 182 16.70 2.37 39.55
N MET A 183 16.39 2.34 38.25
CA MET A 183 16.09 1.11 37.53
C MET A 183 17.29 0.15 37.64
N PRO A 184 17.08 -1.12 38.02
CA PRO A 184 18.20 -2.04 38.26
C PRO A 184 19.00 -2.24 36.97
N ARG A 185 20.33 -2.22 37.08
CA ARG A 185 21.21 -2.51 35.94
C ARG A 185 21.17 -4.01 35.69
N ILE A 186 20.74 -4.43 34.52
CA ILE A 186 20.76 -5.84 34.11
C ILE A 186 21.98 -6.05 33.21
N GLY A 187 22.79 -7.08 33.50
CA GLY A 187 24.00 -7.39 32.73
C GLY A 187 23.72 -8.28 31.52
N ALA A 188 23.04 -9.40 31.74
CA ALA A 188 22.65 -10.34 30.69
C ALA A 188 21.31 -11.01 31.02
N ILE A 189 20.53 -11.33 29.98
CA ILE A 189 19.35 -12.20 30.06
C ILE A 189 19.64 -13.39 29.16
N ARG A 190 19.63 -14.61 29.71
CA ARG A 190 19.84 -15.86 28.98
C ARG A 190 18.57 -16.71 28.99
N ILE A 191 18.15 -17.16 27.82
CA ILE A 191 16.95 -17.97 27.62
C ILE A 191 17.37 -19.27 26.94
N ALA A 192 17.10 -20.41 27.58
CA ALA A 192 17.26 -21.74 26.99
C ALA A 192 15.88 -22.35 26.72
N ASN A 193 15.63 -22.83 25.50
CA ASN A 193 14.43 -23.57 25.11
C ASN A 193 13.09 -22.87 25.46
N GLY A 194 13.05 -21.54 25.31
CA GLY A 194 11.85 -20.75 25.59
C GLY A 194 10.74 -21.01 24.58
N ARG A 195 9.48 -20.94 25.03
CA ARG A 195 8.28 -21.05 24.21
C ARG A 195 7.31 -19.91 24.53
N LEU A 196 6.71 -19.38 23.48
CA LEU A 196 5.71 -18.32 23.54
C LEU A 196 4.50 -18.77 22.74
N HIS A 197 3.30 -18.52 23.25
CA HIS A 197 2.06 -18.66 22.49
C HIS A 197 1.32 -17.32 22.51
N VAL A 198 0.94 -16.82 21.33
CA VAL A 198 0.26 -15.52 21.16
C VAL A 198 -1.04 -15.75 20.39
N ALA A 199 -2.17 -15.57 21.07
CA ALA A 199 -3.49 -15.66 20.48
C ALA A 199 -4.22 -14.31 20.57
N HIS A 200 -4.64 -13.74 19.45
CA HIS A 200 -5.35 -12.45 19.41
C HIS A 200 -6.60 -12.57 18.54
N ALA A 201 -7.76 -12.56 19.19
CA ALA A 201 -9.04 -12.83 18.54
C ALA A 201 -9.40 -11.78 17.47
N GLY A 202 -9.25 -10.49 17.79
CA GLY A 202 -9.55 -9.38 16.89
C GLY A 202 -8.69 -9.34 15.61
N LEU A 203 -7.45 -9.85 15.66
CA LEU A 203 -6.56 -9.96 14.50
C LEU A 203 -6.58 -11.35 13.85
N HIS A 204 -7.44 -12.28 14.29
CA HIS A 204 -7.48 -13.67 13.81
C HIS A 204 -6.09 -14.33 13.78
N THR A 205 -5.38 -14.21 14.91
CA THR A 205 -3.97 -14.60 15.06
C THR A 205 -3.82 -15.66 16.14
N ASP A 206 -3.06 -16.70 15.84
CA ASP A 206 -2.67 -17.80 16.75
C ASP A 206 -1.26 -18.24 16.35
N MET A 207 -0.26 -17.91 17.16
CA MET A 207 1.16 -18.12 16.83
C MET A 207 1.92 -18.79 17.98
N GLN A 208 2.69 -19.82 17.65
CA GLN A 208 3.65 -20.47 18.54
C GLN A 208 5.06 -20.01 18.17
N GLY A 209 5.79 -19.50 19.15
CA GLY A 209 7.18 -19.08 19.04
C GLY A 209 8.11 -19.92 19.90
N GLU A 210 9.32 -20.17 19.41
CA GLU A 210 10.45 -20.72 20.15
C GLU A 210 11.51 -19.62 20.29
N VAL A 211 12.07 -19.44 21.48
CA VAL A 211 12.95 -18.32 21.82
C VAL A 211 14.19 -18.83 22.57
N HIS A 212 15.36 -18.44 22.12
CA HIS A 212 16.62 -18.75 22.81
C HIS A 212 17.66 -17.66 22.61
N THR A 213 18.69 -17.64 23.45
CA THR A 213 19.81 -16.70 23.35
C THR A 213 21.12 -17.44 23.15
N THR A 214 21.97 -16.96 22.25
CA THR A 214 23.35 -17.44 22.12
C THR A 214 24.27 -16.73 23.11
N ASP A 215 25.28 -17.44 23.61
CA ASP A 215 26.39 -16.81 24.33
C ASP A 215 27.29 -16.03 23.34
N ALA A 216 28.01 -15.02 23.80
CA ALA A 216 28.99 -14.31 22.99
C ALA A 216 30.22 -15.20 22.73
N THR A 217 30.78 -15.11 21.52
CA THR A 217 31.98 -15.86 21.08
C THR A 217 33.01 -14.90 20.47
N ASP A 218 34.25 -15.34 20.26
CA ASP A 218 35.31 -14.47 19.70
C ASP A 218 34.88 -13.85 18.37
N GLY A 219 34.61 -12.54 18.39
CA GLY A 219 34.15 -11.76 17.24
C GLY A 219 32.64 -11.75 16.98
N GLN A 220 31.80 -12.34 17.85
CA GLN A 220 30.34 -12.23 17.75
C GLN A 220 29.66 -12.00 19.11
N ASP A 221 28.88 -10.91 19.19
CA ASP A 221 28.03 -10.62 20.33
C ASP A 221 26.93 -11.67 20.53
N ALA A 222 26.48 -11.80 21.78
CA ALA A 222 25.32 -12.61 22.14
C ALA A 222 24.06 -12.13 21.40
N ARG A 223 23.23 -13.06 20.93
CA ARG A 223 22.02 -12.76 20.14
C ARG A 223 20.76 -13.36 20.74
N LEU A 224 19.64 -12.73 20.47
CA LEU A 224 18.31 -13.35 20.57
C LEU A 224 17.99 -14.04 19.25
N LEU A 225 17.50 -15.27 19.33
CA LEU A 225 16.96 -16.05 18.21
C LEU A 225 15.51 -16.41 18.53
N MET A 226 14.63 -16.18 17.57
CA MET A 226 13.21 -16.50 17.68
C MET A 226 12.66 -17.07 16.37
N ASP A 227 12.06 -18.25 16.45
CA ASP A 227 11.33 -18.89 15.36
C ASP A 227 9.84 -18.89 15.68
N ALA A 228 8.98 -18.57 14.72
CA ALA A 228 7.54 -18.45 14.92
C ALA A 228 6.76 -19.16 13.81
N ARG A 229 5.65 -19.82 14.17
CA ARG A 229 4.73 -20.49 13.23
C ARG A 229 3.29 -20.41 13.71
N GLY A 230 2.35 -20.25 12.79
CA GLY A 230 0.92 -20.22 13.12
C GLY A 230 0.09 -19.51 12.05
N THR A 231 -0.87 -18.71 12.49
CA THR A 231 -1.70 -17.84 11.65
C THR A 231 -1.64 -16.38 12.11
N TYR A 232 -1.72 -15.47 11.15
CA TYR A 232 -1.84 -14.03 11.34
C TYR A 232 -2.84 -13.48 10.33
N VAL A 233 -3.87 -12.75 10.78
CA VAL A 233 -4.98 -12.27 9.94
C VAL A 233 -5.60 -13.41 9.11
N GLY A 234 -5.78 -14.58 9.75
CA GLY A 234 -6.37 -15.78 9.13
C GLY A 234 -5.51 -16.49 8.07
N GLN A 235 -4.28 -16.04 7.80
CA GLN A 235 -3.37 -16.69 6.85
C GLN A 235 -2.15 -17.27 7.57
N ALA A 236 -1.58 -18.36 7.03
CA ALA A 236 -0.42 -19.01 7.63
C ALA A 236 0.80 -18.07 7.66
N ILE A 237 1.47 -18.00 8.81
CA ILE A 237 2.69 -17.23 9.01
C ILE A 237 3.81 -18.14 9.53
N ILE A 238 5.01 -17.95 8.98
CA ILE A 238 6.27 -18.51 9.47
C ILE A 238 7.25 -17.34 9.56
N GLY A 239 7.96 -17.20 10.67
CA GLY A 239 8.95 -16.14 10.88
C GLY A 239 10.21 -16.68 11.53
N HIS A 240 11.36 -16.11 11.15
CA HIS A 240 12.64 -16.29 11.82
C HIS A 240 13.23 -14.91 12.12
N PHE A 241 13.68 -14.69 13.35
CA PHE A 241 14.29 -13.45 13.82
C PHE A 241 15.62 -13.73 14.52
N SER A 242 16.63 -12.94 14.16
CA SER A 242 17.90 -12.83 14.88
C SER A 242 18.18 -11.35 15.20
N GLY A 243 18.57 -11.05 16.44
CA GLY A 243 18.90 -9.69 16.83
C GLY A 243 19.77 -9.60 18.07
N GLY A 244 19.93 -8.39 18.60
CA GLY A 244 20.64 -8.17 19.87
C GLY A 244 19.99 -8.88 21.05
N THR A 245 20.66 -8.91 22.21
CA THR A 245 20.04 -9.43 23.45
C THR A 245 18.96 -8.48 23.99
N LEU A 246 18.04 -8.99 24.80
CA LEU A 246 17.02 -8.15 25.47
C LEU A 246 17.63 -7.02 26.32
N VAL A 247 18.85 -7.22 26.84
CA VAL A 247 19.56 -6.18 27.61
C VAL A 247 20.07 -5.06 26.71
N SER A 248 20.51 -5.36 25.50
CA SER A 248 20.98 -4.34 24.54
C SER A 248 19.90 -3.34 24.14
N LEU A 249 18.61 -3.68 24.28
CA LEU A 249 17.49 -2.73 24.12
C LEU A 249 17.53 -1.56 25.13
N GLN A 250 18.23 -1.71 26.26
CA GLN A 250 18.40 -0.65 27.27
C GLN A 250 19.54 0.33 26.91
N ASP A 251 20.50 -0.08 26.07
CA ASP A 251 21.59 0.77 25.63
C ASP A 251 21.17 1.62 24.44
N ARG A 252 20.69 2.84 24.73
CA ARG A 252 20.26 3.81 23.72
C ARG A 252 21.40 4.39 22.89
N THR A 253 22.66 4.02 23.15
CA THR A 253 23.83 4.52 22.40
C THR A 253 24.29 3.56 21.29
N GLN A 254 23.87 2.29 21.33
CA GLN A 254 24.26 1.27 20.37
C GLN A 254 23.10 0.90 19.43
N PRO A 255 23.29 0.90 18.10
CA PRO A 255 22.25 0.44 17.17
C PRO A 255 21.96 -1.06 17.36
N TYR A 256 20.69 -1.39 17.62
CA TYR A 256 20.24 -2.76 17.85
C TYR A 256 20.17 -3.53 16.52
N PRO A 257 20.90 -4.65 16.35
CA PRO A 257 20.90 -5.40 15.10
C PRO A 257 19.60 -6.21 14.91
N VAL A 258 19.15 -6.28 13.66
CA VAL A 258 17.94 -7.00 13.23
C VAL A 258 18.21 -7.77 11.95
N ASP A 259 17.86 -9.05 11.94
CA ASP A 259 17.66 -9.89 10.75
C ASP A 259 16.34 -10.64 10.93
N LEU A 260 15.41 -10.45 10.00
CA LEU A 260 14.05 -10.96 10.06
C LEU A 260 13.66 -11.53 8.69
N ASP A 261 13.23 -12.79 8.63
CA ASP A 261 12.56 -13.40 7.48
C ASP A 261 11.14 -13.77 7.90
N ILE A 262 10.14 -13.29 7.16
CA ILE A 262 8.73 -13.60 7.36
C ILE A 262 8.15 -14.13 6.05
N ARG A 263 7.38 -15.21 6.15
CA ARG A 263 6.53 -15.74 5.10
C ARG A 263 5.08 -15.73 5.57
N HIS A 264 4.26 -14.90 4.96
CA HIS A 264 2.83 -14.75 5.25
C HIS A 264 2.04 -15.12 4.00
N GLY A 265 1.36 -16.27 4.03
CA GLY A 265 0.77 -16.88 2.84
C GLY A 265 1.80 -17.08 1.72
N ALA A 266 1.60 -16.37 0.60
CA ALA A 266 2.51 -16.37 -0.56
C ALA A 266 3.51 -15.20 -0.57
N THR A 267 3.40 -14.26 0.37
CA THR A 267 4.29 -13.11 0.51
C THR A 267 5.53 -13.49 1.33
N ARG A 268 6.71 -13.09 0.88
CA ARG A 268 7.96 -13.11 1.65
C ARG A 268 8.42 -11.68 1.92
N LEU A 269 8.80 -11.42 3.16
CA LEU A 269 9.40 -10.19 3.65
C LEU A 269 10.73 -10.54 4.31
N THR A 270 11.80 -9.82 3.96
CA THR A 270 13.07 -9.90 4.71
C THR A 270 13.55 -8.51 5.09
N LEU A 271 14.00 -8.32 6.33
CA LEU A 271 14.39 -7.03 6.88
C LEU A 271 15.71 -7.17 7.65
N ARG A 272 16.77 -6.46 7.20
CA ARG A 272 18.13 -6.61 7.75
C ARG A 272 18.82 -5.29 8.03
N GLY A 273 19.50 -5.15 9.16
CA GLY A 273 20.33 -4.00 9.47
C GLY A 273 20.30 -3.64 10.95
N THR A 274 20.08 -2.36 11.26
CA THR A 274 20.11 -1.84 12.64
C THR A 274 19.00 -0.82 12.93
N VAL A 275 18.62 -0.75 14.21
CA VAL A 275 17.56 0.09 14.77
C VAL A 275 18.15 1.01 15.85
N GLU A 276 17.94 2.31 15.74
CA GLU A 276 18.44 3.33 16.68
C GLU A 276 17.36 3.65 17.74
N ASP A 277 17.73 3.51 19.01
CA ASP A 277 16.86 3.54 20.20
C ASP A 277 15.50 2.82 19.96
N PRO A 278 15.49 1.47 19.93
CA PRO A 278 14.30 0.68 19.60
C PRO A 278 13.12 0.91 20.58
N LEU A 279 13.36 1.48 21.77
CA LEU A 279 12.32 1.77 22.75
C LEU A 279 11.56 3.09 22.45
N THR A 280 12.20 4.03 21.76
CA THR A 280 11.56 5.30 21.36
C THR A 280 11.28 5.39 19.86
N LEU A 281 11.80 4.44 19.09
CA LEU A 281 11.84 4.47 17.63
C LEU A 281 12.47 5.80 17.15
N ALA A 282 13.77 5.98 17.42
CA ALA A 282 14.52 7.17 17.00
C ALA A 282 14.98 7.18 15.51
N GLY A 283 15.51 6.07 14.98
CA GLY A 283 15.84 5.94 13.54
C GLY A 283 16.11 4.50 13.07
N ALA A 284 16.13 4.23 11.76
CA ALA A 284 16.49 2.91 11.24
C ALA A 284 17.43 2.92 10.03
N ARG A 285 18.32 1.94 10.00
CA ARG A 285 19.18 1.63 8.86
C ARG A 285 18.98 0.16 8.51
N LEU A 286 17.86 -0.10 7.83
CA LEU A 286 17.41 -1.44 7.46
C LEU A 286 17.30 -1.55 5.93
N GLN A 287 17.58 -2.73 5.39
CA GLN A 287 17.25 -3.12 4.02
C GLN A 287 16.01 -4.02 4.08
N LEU A 288 14.95 -3.58 3.39
CA LEU A 288 13.69 -4.31 3.25
C LEU A 288 13.61 -4.91 1.84
N SER A 289 13.26 -6.18 1.76
CA SER A 289 12.97 -6.90 0.52
C SER A 289 11.60 -7.57 0.63
N LEU A 290 10.73 -7.32 -0.35
CA LEU A 290 9.38 -7.85 -0.43
C LEU A 290 9.20 -8.61 -1.75
N ALA A 291 8.58 -9.78 -1.72
CA ALA A 291 8.21 -10.52 -2.91
C ALA A 291 6.91 -11.31 -2.72
N GLY A 292 6.08 -11.39 -3.76
CA GLY A 292 4.81 -12.12 -3.71
C GLY A 292 4.15 -12.22 -5.09
N PRO A 293 3.02 -12.93 -5.21
CA PRO A 293 2.29 -13.07 -6.47
C PRO A 293 1.44 -11.85 -6.82
N ASP A 294 1.10 -11.01 -5.83
CA ASP A 294 0.21 -9.85 -5.95
C ASP A 294 0.45 -8.88 -4.77
N MET A 295 0.70 -7.60 -5.04
CA MET A 295 0.90 -6.57 -4.00
C MET A 295 -0.35 -6.29 -3.17
N SER A 296 -1.56 -6.63 -3.64
CA SER A 296 -2.79 -6.48 -2.86
C SER A 296 -2.78 -7.33 -1.56
N LEU A 297 -1.94 -8.36 -1.51
CA LEU A 297 -1.68 -9.20 -0.34
C LEU A 297 -0.74 -8.56 0.71
N LEU A 298 -0.20 -7.36 0.45
CA LEU A 298 0.59 -6.62 1.45
C LEU A 298 -0.28 -5.90 2.47
N TYR A 299 -1.56 -5.61 2.16
CA TYR A 299 -2.45 -4.85 3.04
C TYR A 299 -2.54 -5.40 4.49
N PRO A 300 -2.66 -6.72 4.75
CA PRO A 300 -2.66 -7.26 6.12
C PRO A 300 -1.35 -7.06 6.90
N LEU A 301 -0.23 -6.83 6.21
CA LEU A 301 1.11 -6.63 6.80
C LEU A 301 1.49 -5.15 6.94
N THR A 302 0.99 -4.29 6.04
CA THR A 302 1.46 -2.90 5.92
C THR A 302 0.38 -1.84 6.15
N GLY A 303 -0.90 -2.22 6.13
CA GLY A 303 -2.04 -1.28 6.16
C GLY A 303 -2.23 -0.45 4.88
N VAL A 304 -1.34 -0.57 3.89
CA VAL A 304 -1.41 0.20 2.64
C VAL A 304 -2.27 -0.52 1.61
N VAL A 305 -3.28 0.16 1.08
CA VAL A 305 -4.11 -0.36 0.01
C VAL A 305 -3.41 -0.23 -1.34
N ILE A 306 -3.05 -1.36 -1.94
CA ILE A 306 -2.54 -1.45 -3.31
C ILE A 306 -3.56 -2.26 -4.16
N PRO A 307 -3.85 -1.88 -5.42
CA PRO A 307 -4.61 -2.71 -6.36
C PRO A 307 -3.96 -4.08 -6.60
N GLN A 308 -4.64 -4.96 -7.34
CA GLN A 308 -4.02 -6.21 -7.77
C GLN A 308 -2.84 -5.93 -8.70
N THR A 309 -1.75 -6.66 -8.55
CA THR A 309 -0.60 -6.63 -9.46
C THR A 309 -0.25 -8.03 -9.97
N PRO A 310 0.58 -8.15 -11.02
CA PRO A 310 1.31 -9.39 -11.30
C PRO A 310 2.32 -9.69 -10.17
N PRO A 311 3.05 -10.83 -10.26
CA PRO A 311 4.11 -11.15 -9.31
C PRO A 311 5.17 -10.06 -9.25
N TYR A 312 5.59 -9.74 -8.03
CA TYR A 312 6.51 -8.63 -7.77
C TYR A 312 7.71 -9.08 -6.92
N ARG A 313 8.78 -8.31 -7.04
CA ARG A 313 9.93 -8.34 -6.12
C ARG A 313 10.55 -6.95 -6.07
N VAL A 314 10.58 -6.35 -4.89
CA VAL A 314 11.17 -5.01 -4.66
C VAL A 314 12.10 -5.04 -3.46
N VAL A 315 13.18 -4.28 -3.53
CA VAL A 315 14.19 -4.12 -2.47
C VAL A 315 14.46 -2.63 -2.29
N GLY A 316 14.76 -2.20 -1.06
CA GLY A 316 15.11 -0.81 -0.77
C GLY A 316 15.54 -0.62 0.68
N ASN A 317 15.82 0.62 1.06
CA ASN A 317 16.27 0.98 2.40
C ASN A 317 15.09 1.47 3.23
N LEU A 318 14.73 0.75 4.29
CA LEU A 318 13.74 1.15 5.26
C LEU A 318 14.40 1.96 6.38
N ASP A 319 13.88 3.15 6.59
CA ASP A 319 14.18 4.06 7.69
C ASP A 319 12.85 4.46 8.33
N TYR A 320 12.88 4.89 9.59
CA TYR A 320 11.72 5.45 10.25
C TYR A 320 12.14 6.69 11.05
N SER A 321 11.15 7.50 11.39
CA SER A 321 11.28 8.63 12.31
C SER A 321 9.95 8.79 13.04
N ALA A 322 9.92 9.55 14.14
CA ALA A 322 8.74 9.73 15.02
C ALA A 322 7.43 10.23 14.36
N ALA A 323 7.40 10.47 13.04
CA ALA A 323 6.19 10.76 12.26
C ALA A 323 6.13 10.06 10.89
N HIS A 324 7.20 9.39 10.43
CA HIS A 324 7.26 8.85 9.07
C HIS A 324 8.09 7.56 8.97
N VAL A 325 7.50 6.54 8.35
CA VAL A 325 8.22 5.40 7.78
C VAL A 325 8.64 5.78 6.36
N ARG A 326 9.90 5.53 5.97
CA ARG A 326 10.45 5.86 4.64
C ARG A 326 11.10 4.64 4.03
N PHE A 327 10.69 4.28 2.82
CA PHE A 327 11.30 3.24 2.01
C PHE A 327 11.97 3.92 0.80
N ARG A 328 13.30 3.98 0.83
CA ARG A 328 14.13 4.77 -0.08
C ARG A 328 15.00 3.93 -0.99
N ASN A 329 15.27 4.44 -2.19
CA ASN A 329 15.98 3.70 -3.25
C ASN A 329 15.33 2.33 -3.48
N LEU A 330 14.01 2.32 -3.66
CA LEU A 330 13.28 1.17 -4.15
C LEU A 330 13.86 0.81 -5.53
N ASP A 331 14.16 -0.47 -5.75
CA ASP A 331 14.49 -1.06 -7.04
C ASP A 331 13.90 -2.47 -7.12
N GLY A 332 13.44 -2.88 -8.30
CA GLY A 332 12.85 -4.19 -8.52
C GLY A 332 11.90 -4.26 -9.71
N HIS A 333 10.97 -5.20 -9.66
CA HIS A 333 10.06 -5.52 -10.76
C HIS A 333 8.64 -5.83 -10.29
N VAL A 334 7.69 -5.54 -11.17
CA VAL A 334 6.27 -5.88 -11.07
C VAL A 334 5.84 -6.42 -12.43
N GLY A 335 5.68 -7.74 -12.54
CA GLY A 335 5.44 -8.40 -13.83
C GLY A 335 6.65 -8.33 -14.77
N SER A 336 6.42 -7.82 -15.99
CA SER A 336 7.44 -7.49 -17.01
C SER A 336 8.16 -6.17 -16.70
N SER A 337 7.51 -5.29 -15.95
CA SER A 337 7.93 -3.90 -15.69
C SER A 337 9.01 -3.81 -14.62
N ASP A 338 9.94 -2.86 -14.74
CA ASP A 338 10.79 -2.45 -13.61
C ASP A 338 10.09 -1.38 -12.76
N LEU A 339 10.49 -1.24 -11.51
CA LEU A 339 9.95 -0.24 -10.59
C LEU A 339 11.04 0.25 -9.64
N GLY A 340 11.19 1.56 -9.54
CA GLY A 340 12.08 2.21 -8.58
C GLY A 340 11.51 3.50 -8.00
N GLY A 341 12.23 4.11 -7.05
CA GLY A 341 11.87 5.40 -6.45
C GLY A 341 11.82 5.40 -4.93
N ASP A 342 10.95 6.25 -4.37
CA ASP A 342 10.81 6.46 -2.92
C ASP A 342 9.34 6.45 -2.49
N LEU A 343 9.10 5.92 -1.29
CA LEU A 343 7.78 5.84 -0.64
C LEU A 343 7.90 6.33 0.81
N SER A 344 6.94 7.10 1.28
CA SER A 344 6.80 7.41 2.71
C SER A 344 5.37 7.28 3.21
N ILE A 345 5.24 6.92 4.48
CA ILE A 345 3.97 6.65 5.15
C ILE A 345 3.97 7.40 6.48
N ASP A 346 2.90 8.13 6.78
CA ASP A 346 2.58 8.63 8.13
C ASP A 346 1.51 7.71 8.77
N PRO A 347 1.92 6.80 9.68
CA PRO A 347 1.00 5.86 10.33
C PRO A 347 0.27 6.45 11.54
N HIS A 348 0.56 7.69 11.95
CA HIS A 348 -0.04 8.31 13.14
C HIS A 348 -1.35 9.04 12.85
N GLN A 349 -1.72 9.16 11.58
CA GLN A 349 -3.00 9.70 11.15
C GLN A 349 -4.11 8.64 11.24
N ALA A 350 -5.33 9.04 11.62
CA ALA A 350 -6.49 8.15 11.73
C ALA A 350 -6.86 7.46 10.40
N VAL A 351 -6.49 8.07 9.27
CA VAL A 351 -6.42 7.44 7.95
C VAL A 351 -4.98 7.65 7.47
N PRO A 352 -4.16 6.61 7.29
CA PRO A 352 -2.76 6.75 6.89
C PRO A 352 -2.59 7.58 5.63
N PHE A 353 -1.56 8.42 5.61
CA PHE A 353 -1.16 9.16 4.41
C PHE A 353 0.09 8.53 3.80
N VAL A 354 0.04 8.26 2.49
CA VAL A 354 1.10 7.65 1.69
C VAL A 354 1.54 8.65 0.62
N ASP A 355 2.84 8.85 0.50
CA ASP A 355 3.46 9.71 -0.51
C ASP A 355 4.45 8.87 -1.33
N ALA A 356 4.28 8.82 -2.64
CA ALA A 356 5.01 7.93 -3.54
C ALA A 356 5.54 8.70 -4.77
N GLU A 357 6.86 8.85 -4.89
CA GLU A 357 7.55 9.29 -6.12
C GLU A 357 8.21 8.05 -6.76
N LEU A 358 7.54 7.43 -7.74
CA LEU A 358 7.98 6.19 -8.39
C LEU A 358 8.39 6.41 -9.86
N HIS A 359 9.21 5.51 -10.40
CA HIS A 359 9.59 5.51 -11.81
C HIS A 359 9.89 4.11 -12.36
N SER A 360 9.90 3.99 -13.68
CA SER A 360 10.23 2.78 -14.44
C SER A 360 10.97 3.13 -15.72
N ARG A 361 11.98 2.35 -16.11
CA ARG A 361 12.63 2.47 -17.43
C ARG A 361 11.88 1.72 -18.52
N ARG A 362 11.18 0.65 -18.16
CA ARG A 362 10.35 -0.19 -19.04
C ARG A 362 9.05 -0.55 -18.33
N VAL A 363 7.95 -0.24 -18.99
CA VAL A 363 6.58 -0.47 -18.51
C VAL A 363 5.84 -1.37 -19.48
N ASP A 364 5.27 -2.47 -19.01
CA ASP A 364 4.27 -3.23 -19.74
C ASP A 364 2.87 -2.77 -19.30
N LEU A 365 2.07 -2.29 -20.25
CA LEU A 365 0.71 -1.82 -19.96
C LEU A 365 -0.18 -2.92 -19.37
N ALA A 366 0.11 -4.19 -19.63
CA ALA A 366 -0.61 -5.30 -19.02
C ALA A 366 -0.42 -5.30 -17.49
N ASP A 367 0.77 -4.98 -16.98
CA ASP A 367 1.07 -4.99 -15.55
C ASP A 367 0.29 -3.89 -14.80
N LEU A 368 0.06 -2.75 -15.45
CA LEU A 368 -0.71 -1.62 -14.90
C LEU A 368 -2.25 -1.85 -14.94
N ALA A 369 -2.74 -2.89 -15.61
CA ALA A 369 -4.17 -3.09 -15.85
C ALA A 369 -5.01 -3.19 -14.56
N GLY A 370 -4.40 -3.66 -13.46
CA GLY A 370 -5.02 -3.73 -12.12
C GLY A 370 -5.43 -2.37 -11.55
N PHE A 371 -4.74 -1.28 -11.90
CA PHE A 371 -5.09 0.08 -11.48
C PHE A 371 -6.36 0.60 -12.17
N PHE A 372 -6.72 0.03 -13.31
CA PHE A 372 -7.92 0.38 -14.09
C PHE A 372 -9.05 -0.64 -13.95
N GLY A 373 -8.92 -1.58 -12.99
CA GLY A 373 -9.91 -2.62 -12.69
C GLY A 373 -9.94 -3.78 -13.69
N ALA A 374 -8.95 -3.91 -14.58
CA ALA A 374 -8.74 -5.11 -15.39
C ALA A 374 -7.82 -6.09 -14.65
N THR A 375 -7.75 -7.35 -15.12
CA THR A 375 -6.80 -8.33 -14.58
C THR A 375 -5.37 -7.93 -14.96
N PRO A 376 -4.42 -7.86 -14.02
CA PRO A 376 -3.04 -7.46 -14.30
C PRO A 376 -2.20 -8.58 -14.92
N GLY A 377 -1.31 -8.19 -15.83
CA GLY A 377 -0.32 -9.03 -16.52
C GLY A 377 -0.89 -9.93 -17.63
N ASP A 378 0.00 -10.47 -18.47
CA ASP A 378 -0.34 -11.43 -19.54
C ASP A 378 -1.05 -12.70 -19.00
N LYS A 379 -0.84 -13.06 -17.73
CA LYS A 379 -1.38 -14.27 -17.08
C LYS A 379 -1.75 -14.00 -15.62
N PRO A 380 -2.96 -14.38 -15.16
CA PRO A 380 -3.36 -14.21 -13.76
C PRO A 380 -2.54 -15.11 -12.82
N SER A 381 -1.92 -14.51 -11.81
CA SER A 381 -1.05 -15.19 -10.83
C SER A 381 -1.81 -15.75 -9.62
N THR A 382 -3.00 -15.21 -9.33
CA THR A 382 -3.84 -15.64 -8.19
C THR A 382 -5.17 -16.25 -8.66
N THR A 383 -5.84 -17.01 -7.78
CA THR A 383 -7.16 -17.58 -8.05
C THR A 383 -8.23 -16.51 -8.25
N GLN A 384 -8.13 -15.37 -7.56
CA GLN A 384 -9.02 -14.23 -7.74
C GLN A 384 -8.85 -13.62 -9.13
N GLN A 385 -7.60 -13.32 -9.55
CA GLN A 385 -7.29 -12.82 -10.89
C GLN A 385 -7.78 -13.78 -11.98
N GLN A 386 -7.69 -15.10 -11.77
CA GLN A 386 -8.23 -16.10 -12.70
C GLN A 386 -9.76 -16.06 -12.82
N ALA A 387 -10.48 -15.84 -11.71
CA ALA A 387 -11.93 -15.72 -11.72
C ALA A 387 -12.38 -14.44 -12.44
N GLU A 388 -11.72 -13.32 -12.17
CA GLU A 388 -11.98 -12.03 -12.81
C GLU A 388 -11.70 -12.07 -14.32
N ALA A 389 -10.56 -12.64 -14.74
CA ALA A 389 -10.21 -12.81 -16.15
C ALA A 389 -11.26 -13.67 -16.90
N ARG A 390 -11.74 -14.76 -16.30
CA ARG A 390 -12.80 -15.59 -16.87
C ARG A 390 -14.12 -14.84 -16.98
N ALA A 391 -14.48 -14.06 -15.95
CA ALA A 391 -15.68 -13.22 -15.98
C ALA A 391 -15.62 -12.19 -17.12
N HIS A 392 -14.51 -11.44 -17.25
CA HIS A 392 -14.32 -10.47 -18.34
C HIS A 392 -14.30 -11.12 -19.73
N ALA A 393 -13.66 -12.29 -19.86
CA ALA A 393 -13.65 -13.06 -21.10
C ALA A 393 -15.07 -13.46 -21.54
N SER A 394 -15.90 -13.91 -20.59
CA SER A 394 -17.29 -14.29 -20.82
C SER A 394 -18.25 -13.10 -21.05
N SER A 395 -17.85 -11.89 -20.66
CA SER A 395 -18.67 -10.68 -20.83
C SER A 395 -18.56 -10.09 -22.24
N ASN A 396 -19.62 -9.41 -22.67
CA ASN A 396 -19.60 -8.60 -23.89
C ASN A 396 -18.97 -7.21 -23.70
N ALA A 397 -18.51 -6.88 -22.48
CA ALA A 397 -17.97 -5.58 -22.16
C ALA A 397 -16.60 -5.35 -22.84
N VAL A 398 -16.41 -4.15 -23.40
CA VAL A 398 -15.10 -3.69 -23.89
C VAL A 398 -14.29 -3.04 -22.77
N LEU A 399 -14.97 -2.38 -21.83
CA LEU A 399 -14.36 -1.74 -20.66
C LEU A 399 -14.44 -2.65 -19.41
N PRO A 400 -13.52 -2.50 -18.45
CA PRO A 400 -13.56 -3.27 -17.21
C PRO A 400 -14.85 -3.05 -16.43
N SER A 401 -15.52 -4.18 -16.12
CA SER A 401 -16.75 -4.22 -15.34
C SER A 401 -16.53 -4.44 -13.83
N THR A 402 -15.28 -4.58 -13.38
CA THR A 402 -14.90 -4.86 -11.98
C THR A 402 -15.38 -3.74 -11.06
N PRO A 403 -16.05 -4.05 -9.93
CA PRO A 403 -16.52 -3.03 -8.99
C PRO A 403 -15.38 -2.28 -8.29
N ILE A 404 -15.45 -0.95 -8.28
CA ILE A 404 -14.54 -0.08 -7.53
C ILE A 404 -14.86 -0.20 -6.04
N ASN A 405 -13.86 -0.54 -5.21
CA ASN A 405 -14.04 -0.85 -3.80
C ASN A 405 -13.97 0.43 -2.93
N MET A 406 -15.14 1.03 -2.63
CA MET A 406 -15.22 2.26 -1.83
C MET A 406 -14.58 2.15 -0.42
N PRO A 407 -14.77 1.05 0.35
CA PRO A 407 -14.05 0.87 1.61
C PRO A 407 -12.53 0.94 1.48
N LYS A 408 -11.95 0.29 0.46
CA LYS A 408 -10.51 0.34 0.16
C LYS A 408 -10.04 1.75 -0.19
N LEU A 409 -10.77 2.50 -1.02
CA LEU A 409 -10.41 3.89 -1.37
C LEU A 409 -10.46 4.86 -0.18
N ARG A 410 -11.26 4.56 0.85
CA ARG A 410 -11.37 5.39 2.07
C ARG A 410 -10.41 4.98 3.19
N ALA A 411 -9.68 3.88 3.03
CA ALA A 411 -8.77 3.35 4.04
C ALA A 411 -7.36 3.98 4.00
N THR A 412 -7.00 4.70 2.94
CA THR A 412 -5.68 5.31 2.78
C THR A 412 -5.77 6.58 1.94
N ASN A 413 -5.14 7.66 2.39
CA ASN A 413 -4.94 8.87 1.60
C ASN A 413 -3.60 8.75 0.86
N VAL A 414 -3.54 9.14 -0.42
CA VAL A 414 -2.36 8.90 -1.27
C VAL A 414 -1.99 10.16 -2.05
N HIS A 415 -0.70 10.46 -2.15
CA HIS A 415 -0.12 11.28 -3.21
C HIS A 415 0.76 10.38 -4.09
N PHE A 416 0.50 10.37 -5.40
CA PHE A 416 1.13 9.44 -6.33
C PHE A 416 1.68 10.20 -7.54
N ALA A 417 3.01 10.19 -7.68
CA ALA A 417 3.72 10.62 -8.87
C ALA A 417 4.44 9.43 -9.50
N TYR A 418 4.29 9.25 -10.81
CA TYR A 418 4.90 8.13 -11.55
C TYR A 418 5.38 8.54 -12.94
N HIS A 419 6.61 8.15 -13.28
CA HIS A 419 7.20 8.34 -14.61
C HIS A 419 7.69 7.02 -15.22
N GLY A 420 7.23 6.68 -16.42
CA GLY A 420 7.69 5.52 -17.16
C GLY A 420 8.35 5.94 -18.47
N ASP A 421 9.69 5.77 -18.57
CA ASP A 421 10.50 6.25 -19.70
C ASP A 421 10.05 5.63 -21.04
N HIS A 422 9.76 4.32 -21.03
CA HIS A 422 9.37 3.57 -22.22
C HIS A 422 8.27 2.54 -21.91
N ILE A 423 7.23 2.52 -22.74
CA ILE A 423 6.20 1.48 -22.74
C ILE A 423 6.50 0.41 -23.79
N GLU A 424 6.41 -0.86 -23.39
CA GLU A 424 6.49 -2.02 -24.27
C GLU A 424 5.18 -2.18 -25.07
N ASN A 425 5.22 -1.73 -26.32
CA ASN A 425 4.07 -1.76 -27.21
C ASN A 425 3.99 -3.05 -28.02
N ARG A 426 2.89 -3.81 -27.85
CA ARG A 426 2.48 -4.87 -28.78
C ARG A 426 1.31 -4.48 -29.68
N HIS A 427 0.37 -3.67 -29.19
CA HIS A 427 -0.88 -3.31 -29.90
C HIS A 427 -1.34 -1.86 -29.67
N THR A 428 -0.52 -1.07 -28.98
CA THR A 428 -0.80 0.32 -28.58
C THR A 428 0.32 1.24 -29.09
N PRO A 429 0.04 2.50 -29.45
CA PRO A 429 1.08 3.44 -29.90
C PRO A 429 1.49 4.41 -28.78
N LEU A 430 1.65 3.95 -27.54
CA LEU A 430 1.96 4.81 -26.38
C LEU A 430 3.45 4.69 -26.08
N ASP A 431 4.24 5.76 -26.23
CA ASP A 431 5.71 5.67 -26.12
C ASP A 431 6.20 5.73 -24.65
N ASN A 432 5.55 6.52 -23.79
CA ASN A 432 5.90 6.74 -22.36
C ASN A 432 4.64 6.98 -21.49
N ILE A 433 4.79 7.11 -20.16
CA ILE A 433 3.70 7.48 -19.23
C ILE A 433 4.17 8.47 -18.15
N ASP A 434 3.33 9.49 -17.89
CA ASP A 434 3.51 10.49 -16.82
C ASP A 434 2.21 10.62 -16.00
N VAL A 435 2.27 10.39 -14.69
CA VAL A 435 1.09 10.40 -13.80
C VAL A 435 1.32 11.30 -12.58
N LEU A 436 0.31 12.11 -12.26
CA LEU A 436 0.18 12.77 -10.96
C LEU A 436 -1.27 12.69 -10.49
N ALA A 437 -1.48 12.04 -9.34
CA ALA A 437 -2.81 11.85 -8.75
C ALA A 437 -2.79 11.97 -7.22
N ASP A 438 -3.90 12.44 -6.65
CA ASP A 438 -4.16 12.44 -5.21
C ASP A 438 -5.41 11.60 -4.90
N ILE A 439 -5.39 10.88 -3.77
CA ILE A 439 -6.55 10.22 -3.17
C ILE A 439 -6.77 10.84 -1.78
N ARG A 440 -7.94 11.43 -1.56
CA ARG A 440 -8.32 12.07 -0.29
C ARG A 440 -9.74 11.66 0.11
N ASP A 441 -9.88 11.00 1.25
CA ASP A 441 -11.17 10.54 1.82
C ASP A 441 -12.04 9.71 0.84
N GLY A 442 -11.39 9.01 -0.11
CA GLY A 442 -12.01 8.24 -1.18
C GLY A 442 -12.29 9.01 -2.48
N VAL A 443 -12.06 10.32 -2.54
CA VAL A 443 -12.05 11.10 -3.78
C VAL A 443 -10.70 10.93 -4.47
N ILE A 444 -10.70 10.62 -5.77
CA ILE A 444 -9.49 10.54 -6.60
C ILE A 444 -9.45 11.75 -7.54
N ASP A 445 -8.38 12.54 -7.48
CA ASP A 445 -8.10 13.66 -8.39
C ASP A 445 -6.86 13.33 -9.22
N VAL A 446 -7.06 13.01 -10.50
CA VAL A 446 -6.00 12.76 -11.48
C VAL A 446 -5.67 14.10 -12.13
N HIS A 447 -4.63 14.76 -11.63
CA HIS A 447 -4.17 16.06 -12.13
C HIS A 447 -3.70 15.96 -13.57
N HIS A 448 -2.93 14.92 -13.87
CA HIS A 448 -2.62 14.50 -15.23
C HIS A 448 -2.25 13.01 -15.28
N LEU A 449 -2.62 12.39 -16.39
CA LEU A 449 -2.16 11.09 -16.87
C LEU A 449 -1.87 11.29 -18.36
N ASN A 450 -0.59 11.44 -18.71
CA ASN A 450 -0.14 11.74 -20.05
C ASN A 450 0.61 10.55 -20.66
N PHE A 451 0.49 10.39 -21.98
CA PHE A 451 1.26 9.45 -22.77
C PHE A 451 1.77 10.13 -24.04
N ALA A 452 3.05 9.98 -24.37
CA ALA A 452 3.59 10.35 -25.67
C ALA A 452 3.07 9.38 -26.76
N VAL A 453 2.84 9.91 -27.97
CA VAL A 453 2.40 9.13 -29.15
C VAL A 453 3.18 9.66 -30.37
N GLY A 454 4.39 9.15 -30.56
CA GLY A 454 5.38 9.71 -31.47
C GLY A 454 5.72 11.15 -31.11
N SER A 455 5.36 12.08 -32.00
CA SER A 455 5.55 13.53 -31.83
C SER A 455 4.36 14.25 -31.16
N GLY A 456 3.32 13.50 -30.77
CA GLY A 456 2.11 13.99 -30.13
C GLY A 456 1.98 13.53 -28.68
N THR A 457 0.91 13.97 -28.01
CA THR A 457 0.62 13.63 -26.61
C THR A 457 -0.86 13.36 -26.43
N LEU A 458 -1.21 12.25 -25.79
CA LEU A 458 -2.52 12.01 -25.20
C LEU A 458 -2.44 12.48 -23.75
N ALA A 459 -3.09 13.60 -23.43
CA ALA A 459 -3.12 14.15 -22.08
C ALA A 459 -4.50 13.93 -21.46
N SER A 460 -4.58 13.32 -20.29
CA SER A 460 -5.86 13.06 -19.62
C SER A 460 -5.86 13.56 -18.18
N SER A 461 -7.05 13.92 -17.68
CA SER A 461 -7.27 14.31 -16.29
C SER A 461 -8.69 13.95 -15.87
N GLY A 462 -8.94 13.82 -14.57
CA GLY A 462 -10.28 13.52 -14.11
C GLY A 462 -10.45 13.46 -12.60
N THR A 463 -11.70 13.58 -12.17
CA THR A 463 -12.11 13.52 -10.75
C THR A 463 -13.12 12.40 -10.56
N PHE A 464 -12.90 11.56 -9.56
CA PHE A 464 -13.76 10.44 -9.19
C PHE A 464 -14.25 10.65 -7.76
N THR A 465 -15.53 10.93 -7.58
CA THR A 465 -16.14 11.27 -6.30
C THR A 465 -17.09 10.15 -5.85
N PRO A 466 -16.92 9.58 -4.64
CA PRO A 466 -17.85 8.59 -4.09
C PRO A 466 -19.30 9.13 -4.01
N ARG A 467 -20.26 8.34 -4.47
CA ARG A 467 -21.69 8.62 -4.42
C ARG A 467 -22.43 7.35 -3.97
N GLY A 468 -22.53 7.18 -2.65
CA GLY A 468 -23.09 5.97 -2.04
C GLY A 468 -22.17 4.76 -2.27
N ASP A 469 -22.67 3.79 -3.03
CA ASP A 469 -21.95 2.57 -3.43
C ASP A 469 -21.34 2.66 -4.84
N ALA A 470 -21.54 3.78 -5.54
CA ALA A 470 -21.04 4.08 -6.88
C ALA A 470 -20.07 5.29 -6.86
N VAL A 471 -19.50 5.61 -8.03
CA VAL A 471 -18.59 6.73 -8.25
C VAL A 471 -19.15 7.65 -9.33
N GLU A 472 -19.19 8.95 -9.06
CA GLU A 472 -19.35 9.98 -10.06
C GLU A 472 -17.98 10.34 -10.64
N ALA A 473 -17.79 10.17 -11.94
CA ALA A 473 -16.53 10.47 -12.63
C ALA A 473 -16.70 11.61 -13.64
N ARG A 474 -15.76 12.55 -13.65
CA ARG A 474 -15.57 13.54 -14.71
C ARG A 474 -14.19 13.33 -15.32
N ILE A 475 -14.13 13.02 -16.60
CA ILE A 475 -12.91 12.66 -17.32
C ILE A 475 -12.79 13.57 -18.55
N GLY A 476 -11.61 14.15 -18.75
CA GLY A 476 -11.24 14.89 -19.97
C GLY A 476 -9.96 14.31 -20.57
N ILE A 477 -9.95 14.13 -21.89
CA ILE A 477 -8.79 13.61 -22.64
C ILE A 477 -8.56 14.51 -23.85
N ASP A 478 -7.37 15.09 -23.94
CA ASP A 478 -6.88 15.91 -25.04
C ASP A 478 -5.91 15.10 -25.92
N LEU A 479 -6.21 15.06 -27.22
CA LEU A 479 -5.35 14.50 -28.25
C LEU A 479 -4.57 15.65 -28.89
N VAL A 480 -3.29 15.79 -28.56
CA VAL A 480 -2.45 16.92 -28.98
C VAL A 480 -1.47 16.48 -30.06
N ARG A 481 -1.76 16.87 -31.31
CA ARG A 481 -0.93 16.61 -32.51
C ARG A 481 -0.53 15.14 -32.69
N ILE A 482 -1.48 14.22 -32.54
CA ILE A 482 -1.21 12.80 -32.71
C ILE A 482 -0.91 12.51 -34.18
N ASN A 483 0.16 11.75 -34.45
CA ASN A 483 0.57 11.41 -35.80
C ASN A 483 -0.13 10.13 -36.27
N LEU A 484 -0.86 10.21 -37.39
CA LEU A 484 -1.62 9.10 -37.96
C LEU A 484 -0.73 7.88 -38.25
N SER A 485 0.52 8.08 -38.67
CA SER A 485 1.45 6.97 -38.97
C SER A 485 1.69 6.06 -37.77
N ARG A 486 1.77 6.62 -36.56
CA ARG A 486 1.95 5.83 -35.32
C ARG A 486 0.72 5.01 -34.98
N LEU A 487 -0.49 5.55 -35.20
CA LEU A 487 -1.72 4.77 -35.03
C LEU A 487 -1.81 3.62 -36.05
N MET A 488 -1.52 3.91 -37.33
CA MET A 488 -1.61 2.92 -38.40
C MET A 488 -0.58 1.80 -38.26
N GLN A 489 0.63 2.11 -37.76
CA GLN A 489 1.63 1.10 -37.38
C GLN A 489 1.10 0.13 -36.31
N ALA A 490 0.42 0.63 -35.27
CA ALA A 490 -0.15 -0.21 -34.22
C ALA A 490 -1.38 -1.03 -34.68
N ALA A 491 -2.16 -0.52 -35.64
CA ALA A 491 -3.27 -1.25 -36.24
C ALA A 491 -2.81 -2.35 -37.22
N GLY A 492 -1.62 -2.19 -37.82
CA GLY A 492 -1.00 -3.13 -38.75
C GLY A 492 -1.58 -3.07 -40.16
N ARG A 493 -0.72 -3.30 -41.18
CA ARG A 493 -1.04 -3.33 -42.63
C ARG A 493 -1.51 -2.00 -43.28
N PHE A 494 -1.65 -0.90 -42.53
CA PHE A 494 -1.99 0.41 -43.09
C PHE A 494 -0.81 1.38 -43.01
N GLU A 495 -0.63 2.21 -44.04
CA GLU A 495 0.20 3.41 -43.97
C GLU A 495 -0.67 4.66 -44.07
N GLY A 496 -0.21 5.75 -43.45
CA GLY A 496 -0.82 7.05 -43.61
C GLY A 496 -0.08 8.10 -42.79
N ASN A 497 -0.06 9.32 -43.30
CA ASN A 497 0.51 10.50 -42.66
C ASN A 497 -0.57 11.53 -42.38
N GLY A 498 -0.34 12.37 -41.38
CA GLY A 498 -1.26 13.43 -40.99
C GLY A 498 -1.17 13.70 -39.50
N ILE A 499 -1.57 14.89 -39.09
CA ILE A 499 -1.63 15.29 -37.69
C ILE A 499 -3.09 15.56 -37.36
N PHE A 500 -3.62 14.85 -36.36
CA PHE A 500 -4.96 15.10 -35.84
C PHE A 500 -4.91 15.54 -34.37
N GLY A 501 -5.92 16.30 -33.98
CA GLY A 501 -6.15 16.70 -32.61
C GLY A 501 -7.60 16.48 -32.22
N GLY A 502 -7.90 16.51 -30.92
CA GLY A 502 -9.25 16.26 -30.45
C GLY A 502 -9.40 16.41 -28.94
N HIS A 503 -10.66 16.39 -28.51
CA HIS A 503 -11.05 16.40 -27.10
C HIS A 503 -12.15 15.35 -26.88
N LEU A 504 -12.05 14.60 -25.79
CA LEU A 504 -13.07 13.68 -25.29
C LEU A 504 -13.43 14.11 -23.88
N ALA A 505 -14.73 14.25 -23.61
CA ALA A 505 -15.26 14.57 -22.29
C ALA A 505 -16.33 13.53 -21.90
N ILE A 506 -16.23 12.99 -20.69
CA ILE A 506 -17.20 12.03 -20.13
C ILE A 506 -17.52 12.44 -18.69
N HIS A 507 -18.81 12.59 -18.39
CA HIS A 507 -19.34 12.73 -17.03
C HIS A 507 -20.39 11.65 -16.80
N GLY A 508 -20.16 10.74 -15.86
CA GLY A 508 -21.05 9.59 -15.63
C GLY A 508 -21.03 9.09 -14.18
N THR A 509 -21.91 8.14 -13.86
CA THR A 509 -22.02 7.58 -12.50
C THR A 509 -22.15 6.06 -12.52
N GLY A 510 -21.14 5.34 -12.02
CA GLY A 510 -21.14 3.88 -12.07
C GLY A 510 -20.31 3.22 -10.98
N ARG A 511 -20.50 1.92 -10.82
CA ARG A 511 -19.73 1.08 -9.89
C ARG A 511 -18.42 0.55 -10.51
N SER A 512 -18.20 0.75 -11.81
CA SER A 512 -17.05 0.29 -12.59
C SER A 512 -16.82 1.22 -13.78
N LEU A 513 -15.67 1.12 -14.47
CA LEU A 513 -15.38 1.96 -15.64
C LEU A 513 -16.42 1.75 -16.76
N ALA A 514 -16.83 0.50 -17.02
CA ALA A 514 -17.93 0.20 -17.93
C ALA A 514 -19.24 0.89 -17.52
N GLY A 515 -19.60 0.85 -16.22
CA GLY A 515 -20.82 1.49 -15.71
C GLY A 515 -20.80 3.03 -15.75
N ILE A 516 -19.63 3.64 -15.59
CA ILE A 516 -19.42 5.09 -15.73
C ILE A 516 -19.68 5.51 -17.17
N VAL A 517 -19.13 4.80 -18.16
CA VAL A 517 -19.33 5.14 -19.58
C VAL A 517 -20.74 4.80 -20.05
N ALA A 518 -21.32 3.68 -19.62
CA ALA A 518 -22.70 3.28 -19.91
C ALA A 518 -23.78 4.23 -19.33
N SER A 519 -23.44 5.06 -18.35
CA SER A 519 -24.30 6.11 -17.81
C SER A 519 -23.85 7.53 -18.20
N GLY A 520 -22.80 7.63 -19.02
CA GLY A 520 -22.10 8.88 -19.25
C GLY A 520 -22.79 9.82 -20.23
N ASP A 521 -22.59 11.11 -20.01
CA ASP A 521 -22.89 12.21 -20.92
C ASP A 521 -21.58 12.94 -21.31
N GLY A 522 -21.59 13.68 -22.42
CA GLY A 522 -20.45 14.45 -22.91
C GLY A 522 -20.28 14.29 -24.42
N GLY A 523 -19.08 13.91 -24.87
CA GLY A 523 -18.84 13.61 -26.28
C GLY A 523 -17.38 13.56 -26.69
N MET A 524 -17.16 13.22 -27.95
CA MET A 524 -15.86 13.19 -28.62
C MET A 524 -15.87 14.15 -29.81
N THR A 525 -14.81 14.94 -29.94
CA THR A 525 -14.58 15.82 -31.09
C THR A 525 -13.13 15.64 -31.56
N VAL A 526 -12.92 15.15 -32.78
CA VAL A 526 -11.61 14.89 -33.40
C VAL A 526 -11.56 15.51 -34.79
N ALA A 527 -10.45 16.15 -35.13
CA ALA A 527 -10.22 16.79 -36.42
C ALA A 527 -8.79 16.59 -36.91
N LEU A 528 -8.61 16.46 -38.22
CA LEU A 528 -7.33 16.61 -38.89
C LEU A 528 -6.90 18.09 -38.79
N ASP A 529 -5.75 18.33 -38.15
CA ASP A 529 -5.13 19.66 -38.06
C ASP A 529 -4.29 19.95 -39.31
N GLN A 530 -3.48 18.98 -39.73
CA GLN A 530 -2.62 19.09 -40.91
C GLN A 530 -2.87 17.91 -41.83
N GLY A 531 -3.09 18.23 -43.11
CA GLY A 531 -3.30 17.25 -44.17
C GLY A 531 -2.13 16.26 -44.30
N GLY A 532 -2.40 15.16 -44.99
CA GLY A 532 -1.40 14.12 -45.23
C GLY A 532 -1.85 13.15 -46.30
N ASP A 533 -1.56 11.87 -46.11
CA ASP A 533 -1.87 10.78 -47.04
C ASP A 533 -2.41 9.56 -46.30
N ILE A 534 -3.15 8.71 -47.00
CA ILE A 534 -3.57 7.41 -46.49
C ILE A 534 -3.42 6.36 -47.60
N SER A 535 -2.99 5.15 -47.24
CA SER A 535 -2.97 4.02 -48.16
C SER A 535 -4.34 3.79 -48.79
N ALA A 536 -4.41 3.63 -50.11
CA ALA A 536 -5.64 3.36 -50.85
C ALA A 536 -6.18 1.92 -50.65
N VAL A 537 -5.80 1.25 -49.55
CA VAL A 537 -5.98 -0.19 -49.32
C VAL A 537 -7.29 -0.46 -48.57
N LEU A 538 -8.41 -0.25 -49.28
CA LEU A 538 -9.70 -0.85 -48.92
C LEU A 538 -9.91 -2.32 -49.38
N PRO A 539 -9.21 -2.90 -50.39
CA PRO A 539 -9.47 -4.28 -50.83
C PRO A 539 -9.10 -5.40 -49.84
N ASP A 540 -8.09 -5.20 -48.99
CA ASP A 540 -7.55 -6.26 -48.12
C ASP A 540 -8.55 -6.74 -47.06
N LEU A 541 -9.38 -5.84 -46.52
CA LEU A 541 -10.41 -6.14 -45.52
C LEU A 541 -11.53 -7.06 -46.06
N LEU A 542 -11.63 -7.18 -47.39
CA LEU A 542 -12.59 -8.05 -48.07
C LEU A 542 -11.95 -9.35 -48.60
N GLY A 543 -10.66 -9.60 -48.31
CA GLY A 543 -9.94 -10.80 -48.75
C GLY A 543 -9.65 -10.86 -50.26
N LEU A 544 -9.73 -9.72 -50.96
CA LEU A 544 -9.59 -9.64 -52.42
C LEU A 544 -8.16 -9.27 -52.83
N GLU A 545 -7.24 -10.25 -52.83
CA GLU A 545 -5.84 -10.05 -53.25
C GLU A 545 -5.70 -9.53 -54.70
N LEU A 546 -6.73 -9.71 -55.53
CA LEU A 546 -6.82 -9.21 -56.90
C LEU A 546 -6.64 -7.68 -57.03
N GLY A 547 -6.98 -6.90 -55.98
CA GLY A 547 -6.93 -5.44 -56.05
C GLY A 547 -5.52 -4.86 -56.23
N LYS A 548 -4.53 -5.38 -55.48
CA LYS A 548 -3.16 -4.84 -55.48
C LYS A 548 -2.40 -5.11 -56.77
N ALA A 549 -2.59 -6.29 -57.36
CA ALA A 549 -2.01 -6.64 -58.65
C ALA A 549 -2.56 -5.74 -59.76
N LEU A 550 -3.89 -5.52 -59.79
CA LEU A 550 -4.53 -4.70 -60.82
C LEU A 550 -4.14 -3.22 -60.74
N LEU A 551 -4.10 -2.64 -59.54
CA LEU A 551 -3.65 -1.25 -59.32
C LEU A 551 -2.21 -1.02 -59.80
N SER A 552 -1.32 -1.97 -59.53
CA SER A 552 0.09 -1.91 -59.94
C SER A 552 0.27 -2.00 -61.46
N ILE A 553 -0.54 -2.82 -62.14
CA ILE A 553 -0.55 -2.95 -63.62
C ILE A 553 -1.09 -1.68 -64.30
N LEU A 554 -2.01 -0.97 -63.65
CA LEU A 554 -2.61 0.27 -64.16
C LEU A 554 -1.80 1.54 -63.82
N GLY A 555 -0.69 1.41 -63.08
CA GLY A 555 0.14 2.55 -62.68
C GLY A 555 -0.53 3.52 -61.70
N LEU A 556 -1.57 3.08 -60.99
CA LEU A 556 -2.32 3.91 -60.05
C LEU A 556 -1.58 4.04 -58.71
N PRO A 557 -1.56 5.23 -58.07
CA PRO A 557 -0.83 5.45 -56.83
C PRO A 557 -1.44 4.65 -55.67
N GLY A 558 -0.58 3.98 -54.88
CA GLY A 558 -1.01 3.19 -53.71
C GLY A 558 -1.43 4.02 -52.48
N LYS A 559 -1.44 5.35 -52.59
CA LYS A 559 -1.78 6.32 -51.54
C LYS A 559 -2.60 7.45 -52.14
N THR A 560 -3.58 7.92 -51.37
CA THR A 560 -4.40 9.09 -51.72
C THR A 560 -4.24 10.15 -50.64
N ASP A 561 -4.12 11.42 -51.04
CA ASP A 561 -4.05 12.55 -50.11
C ASP A 561 -5.27 12.59 -49.18
N LEU A 562 -5.04 12.61 -47.86
CA LEU A 562 -6.05 12.88 -46.84
C LEU A 562 -6.21 14.39 -46.67
N LYS A 563 -7.32 14.93 -47.20
CA LYS A 563 -7.64 16.36 -47.21
C LYS A 563 -8.39 16.81 -45.95
N CYS A 564 -9.23 15.94 -45.39
CA CYS A 564 -10.04 16.22 -44.20
C CYS A 564 -10.36 14.93 -43.46
N MET A 565 -10.35 14.97 -42.13
CA MET A 565 -10.96 13.95 -41.28
C MET A 565 -11.61 14.66 -40.09
N ILE A 566 -12.88 14.36 -39.83
CA ILE A 566 -13.71 14.96 -38.80
C ILE A 566 -14.56 13.86 -38.16
N ALA A 567 -14.58 13.80 -36.84
CA ALA A 567 -15.54 13.04 -36.06
C ALA A 567 -16.04 13.91 -34.88
N ASP A 568 -17.33 14.22 -34.86
CA ASP A 568 -18.01 14.94 -33.79
C ASP A 568 -19.22 14.12 -33.34
N MET A 569 -19.16 13.61 -32.11
CA MET A 569 -20.03 12.56 -31.60
C MET A 569 -20.48 12.86 -30.16
N PRO A 570 -21.70 13.38 -29.93
CA PRO A 570 -22.21 13.57 -28.58
C PRO A 570 -22.51 12.24 -27.88
N LEU A 571 -22.05 12.14 -26.63
CA LEU A 571 -22.38 11.05 -25.72
C LEU A 571 -23.58 11.49 -24.87
N ARG A 572 -24.66 10.71 -24.88
CA ARG A 572 -25.86 10.94 -24.06
C ARG A 572 -26.32 9.63 -23.43
N GLN A 573 -26.33 9.56 -22.10
CA GLN A 573 -26.75 8.39 -21.31
C GLN A 573 -26.16 7.06 -21.83
N GLY A 574 -24.85 7.05 -22.12
CA GLY A 574 -24.13 5.88 -22.64
C GLY A 574 -24.29 5.59 -24.14
N ILE A 575 -25.03 6.41 -24.89
CA ILE A 575 -25.12 6.33 -26.36
C ILE A 575 -24.23 7.40 -26.98
N LEU A 576 -23.19 6.99 -27.71
CA LEU A 576 -22.34 7.87 -28.51
C LEU A 576 -22.91 7.95 -29.93
N ASP A 577 -23.59 9.06 -30.21
CA ASP A 577 -24.34 9.31 -31.45
C ASP A 577 -23.49 10.09 -32.46
N THR A 578 -23.68 9.88 -33.76
CA THR A 578 -22.88 10.57 -34.80
C THR A 578 -23.55 11.85 -35.27
N ARG A 579 -23.05 13.01 -34.82
CA ARG A 579 -23.46 14.31 -35.39
C ARG A 579 -22.76 14.57 -36.72
N THR A 580 -21.46 14.34 -36.77
CA THR A 580 -20.68 14.54 -37.99
C THR A 580 -19.54 13.52 -38.06
N PHE A 581 -19.50 12.71 -39.11
CA PHE A 581 -18.32 11.94 -39.48
C PHE A 581 -18.04 12.12 -40.96
N LEU A 582 -16.86 12.64 -41.28
CA LEU A 582 -16.44 12.95 -42.65
C LEU A 582 -14.97 12.61 -42.80
N ILE A 583 -14.66 11.79 -43.80
CA ILE A 583 -13.31 11.59 -44.31
C ILE A 583 -13.30 12.04 -45.77
N GLU A 584 -12.37 12.90 -46.13
CA GLU A 584 -12.24 13.48 -47.46
C GLU A 584 -10.83 13.22 -47.98
N THR A 585 -10.74 12.47 -49.07
CA THR A 585 -9.48 12.20 -49.77
C THR A 585 -9.45 12.93 -51.11
N GLY A 586 -8.37 12.78 -51.88
CA GLY A 586 -8.33 13.19 -53.29
C GLY A 586 -9.43 12.53 -54.13
N ASP A 587 -9.57 11.21 -54.03
CA ASP A 587 -10.41 10.41 -54.92
C ASP A 587 -11.84 10.19 -54.38
N THR A 588 -12.01 10.21 -53.06
CA THR A 588 -13.26 9.79 -52.39
C THR A 588 -13.70 10.72 -51.26
N ARG A 589 -14.99 10.66 -50.93
CA ARG A 589 -15.60 11.30 -49.76
C ARG A 589 -16.41 10.24 -49.02
N THR A 590 -16.03 9.93 -47.78
CA THR A 590 -16.76 9.00 -46.90
C THR A 590 -17.49 9.77 -45.82
N VAL A 591 -18.80 9.54 -45.69
CA VAL A 591 -19.65 10.07 -44.62
C VAL A 591 -20.11 8.93 -43.73
N GLY A 592 -20.07 9.13 -42.41
CA GLY A 592 -20.50 8.15 -41.42
C GLY A 592 -21.78 8.59 -40.72
N LYS A 593 -22.67 7.63 -40.43
CA LYS A 593 -23.87 7.81 -39.62
C LYS A 593 -24.11 6.57 -38.76
N GLY A 594 -24.62 6.75 -37.55
CA GLY A 594 -24.90 5.66 -36.63
C GLY A 594 -24.54 6.00 -35.19
N SER A 595 -24.52 4.99 -34.33
CA SER A 595 -24.24 5.15 -32.90
C SER A 595 -23.52 3.93 -32.32
N LEU A 596 -22.84 4.16 -31.19
CA LEU A 596 -22.28 3.13 -30.32
C LEU A 596 -23.04 3.19 -28.99
N ASP A 597 -23.54 2.06 -28.51
CA ASP A 597 -24.28 1.97 -27.25
C ASP A 597 -23.45 1.20 -26.21
N PHE A 598 -22.92 1.91 -25.22
CA PHE A 598 -22.09 1.34 -24.16
C PHE A 598 -22.89 0.59 -23.09
N ARG A 599 -24.23 0.72 -23.07
CA ARG A 599 -25.10 0.03 -22.10
C ARG A 599 -25.23 -1.46 -22.42
N ASN A 600 -25.31 -1.78 -23.71
CA ASN A 600 -25.38 -3.15 -24.23
C ASN A 600 -24.10 -3.58 -24.99
N ASN A 601 -23.13 -2.67 -25.14
CA ASN A 601 -21.87 -2.85 -25.88
C ASN A 601 -22.09 -3.21 -27.36
N THR A 602 -23.00 -2.49 -28.03
CA THR A 602 -23.27 -2.66 -29.47
C THR A 602 -22.79 -1.46 -30.30
N ILE A 603 -22.61 -1.72 -31.60
CA ILE A 603 -22.42 -0.71 -32.65
C ILE A 603 -23.50 -0.93 -33.72
N ASP A 604 -24.02 0.17 -34.24
CA ASP A 604 -24.79 0.22 -35.49
C ASP A 604 -24.34 1.45 -36.27
N TYR A 605 -23.58 1.22 -37.35
CA TYR A 605 -22.91 2.26 -38.09
C TYR A 605 -22.94 1.99 -39.60
N ALA A 606 -23.11 3.05 -40.40
CA ALA A 606 -23.07 3.03 -41.84
C ALA A 606 -22.02 4.02 -42.35
N LEU A 607 -21.08 3.53 -43.17
CA LEU A 607 -20.10 4.33 -43.90
C LEU A 607 -20.49 4.38 -45.38
N MET A 608 -20.87 5.55 -45.86
CA MET A 608 -21.23 5.79 -47.26
C MET A 608 -20.05 6.45 -47.96
N THR A 609 -19.52 5.84 -49.03
CA THR A 609 -18.37 6.40 -49.77
C THR A 609 -18.73 6.77 -51.20
N ASP A 610 -18.64 8.07 -51.50
CA ASP A 610 -18.81 8.64 -52.83
C ASP A 610 -17.43 8.81 -53.52
N SER A 611 -17.38 8.62 -54.83
CA SER A 611 -16.20 8.98 -55.63
C SER A 611 -16.29 10.42 -56.11
N ARG A 612 -15.16 11.15 -56.09
CA ARG A 612 -15.07 12.56 -56.53
C ARG A 612 -14.76 12.69 -58.01
N HIS A 613 -14.11 11.69 -58.58
CA HIS A 613 -13.69 11.61 -59.98
C HIS A 613 -14.16 10.29 -60.59
N PHE A 614 -14.28 10.20 -61.91
CA PHE A 614 -14.72 8.97 -62.59
C PHE A 614 -13.59 7.93 -62.56
N ALA A 615 -13.69 6.98 -61.63
CA ALA A 615 -12.73 5.88 -61.47
C ALA A 615 -13.32 4.57 -62.00
N VAL A 616 -12.66 3.97 -63.00
CA VAL A 616 -13.07 2.67 -63.54
C VAL A 616 -12.78 1.60 -62.49
N GLY A 617 -13.83 1.11 -61.82
CA GLY A 617 -13.73 0.13 -60.74
C GLY A 617 -13.90 0.69 -59.32
N SER A 618 -14.23 1.97 -59.14
CA SER A 618 -14.70 2.45 -57.84
C SER A 618 -16.01 1.74 -57.46
N PHE A 619 -16.07 1.15 -56.27
CA PHE A 619 -17.32 0.70 -55.64
C PHE A 619 -17.94 1.87 -54.86
N PRO A 620 -19.04 2.50 -55.34
CA PRO A 620 -19.88 3.31 -54.48
C PRO A 620 -20.66 2.32 -53.60
N GLY A 621 -20.43 2.36 -52.29
CA GLY A 621 -20.99 1.36 -51.38
C GLY A 621 -21.25 1.93 -50.00
N THR A 622 -22.34 1.46 -49.40
CA THR A 622 -22.59 1.61 -47.97
C THR A 622 -22.03 0.38 -47.26
N LEU A 623 -21.11 0.59 -46.34
CA LEU A 623 -20.57 -0.45 -45.46
C LEU A 623 -21.28 -0.36 -44.11
N HIS A 624 -21.97 -1.43 -43.73
CA HIS A 624 -22.61 -1.53 -42.42
C HIS A 624 -21.68 -2.22 -41.42
N ILE A 625 -21.54 -1.64 -40.23
CA ILE A 625 -20.79 -2.16 -39.10
C ILE A 625 -21.79 -2.35 -37.96
N THR A 626 -22.15 -3.59 -37.66
CA THR A 626 -23.24 -3.92 -36.72
C THR A 626 -22.85 -5.01 -35.72
N GLY A 627 -23.56 -5.07 -34.59
CA GLY A 627 -23.42 -6.14 -33.60
C GLY A 627 -22.63 -5.71 -32.36
N LEU A 628 -21.88 -6.63 -31.75
CA LEU A 628 -21.15 -6.37 -30.50
C LEU A 628 -19.84 -5.60 -30.76
N LEU A 629 -19.53 -4.57 -29.97
CA LEU A 629 -18.29 -3.81 -30.06
C LEU A 629 -17.02 -4.69 -29.98
N LYS A 630 -17.09 -5.78 -29.22
CA LYS A 630 -15.99 -6.76 -29.04
C LYS A 630 -15.73 -7.61 -30.31
N LYS A 631 -16.73 -7.74 -31.19
CA LYS A 631 -16.71 -8.53 -32.45
C LYS A 631 -17.73 -7.97 -33.45
N PRO A 632 -17.47 -6.80 -34.07
CA PRO A 632 -18.40 -6.20 -35.02
C PRO A 632 -18.47 -7.04 -36.31
N SER A 633 -19.67 -7.15 -36.87
CA SER A 633 -19.90 -7.67 -38.22
C SER A 633 -19.77 -6.52 -39.22
N ILE A 634 -19.04 -6.75 -40.31
CA ILE A 634 -18.82 -5.77 -41.38
C ILE A 634 -19.42 -6.34 -42.67
N THR A 635 -20.46 -5.71 -43.21
CA THR A 635 -21.19 -6.17 -44.40
C THR A 635 -21.33 -5.06 -45.45
N PRO A 636 -20.96 -5.31 -46.72
CA PRO A 636 -21.33 -4.43 -47.83
C PRO A 636 -22.84 -4.47 -48.09
N SER A 637 -23.43 -3.35 -48.51
CA SER A 637 -24.83 -3.30 -48.95
C SER A 637 -25.08 -4.19 -50.17
N THR A 638 -26.09 -5.08 -50.07
CA THR A 638 -26.40 -6.07 -51.12
C THR A 638 -27.09 -5.48 -52.36
N GLU A 639 -27.67 -4.27 -52.28
CA GLU A 639 -28.33 -3.61 -53.43
C GLU A 639 -27.43 -3.46 -54.66
N THR A 640 -26.12 -3.29 -54.46
CA THR A 640 -25.15 -3.10 -55.56
C THR A 640 -24.70 -4.39 -56.26
N ILE A 641 -25.02 -5.58 -55.73
CA ILE A 641 -24.64 -6.86 -56.36
C ILE A 641 -25.62 -7.26 -57.48
N ALA A 642 -26.82 -6.67 -57.53
CA ALA A 642 -27.86 -6.95 -58.53
C ALA A 642 -27.64 -6.27 -59.90
N ARG A 643 -26.39 -6.09 -60.35
CA ARG A 643 -26.05 -5.65 -61.73
C ARG A 643 -25.20 -6.68 -62.47
N ALA A 644 -25.73 -7.90 -62.55
CA ALA A 644 -25.33 -8.88 -63.55
C ALA A 644 -26.23 -8.74 -64.80
N VAL A 645 -25.60 -8.76 -65.97
CA VAL A 645 -26.11 -8.55 -67.34
C VAL A 645 -27.54 -9.08 -67.61
N GLY A 646 -28.40 -8.22 -68.19
CA GLY A 646 -29.68 -8.59 -68.79
C GLY A 646 -30.22 -7.53 -69.77
N THR A 647 -30.58 -7.93 -70.99
CA THR A 647 -31.06 -7.08 -72.10
C THR A 647 -32.59 -7.17 -72.31
N VAL A 648 -33.24 -6.12 -72.84
CA VAL A 648 -34.56 -6.13 -73.55
C VAL A 648 -35.81 -6.37 -72.66
N LEU A 649 -36.97 -5.67 -72.74
CA LEU A 649 -37.46 -4.47 -73.48
C LEU A 649 -38.68 -3.83 -72.74
N LEU A 650 -38.96 -2.54 -73.04
CA LEU A 650 -40.26 -1.81 -73.04
C LEU A 650 -41.27 -1.85 -71.86
N GLY A 651 -41.74 -0.65 -71.44
CA GLY A 651 -43.12 -0.53 -70.90
C GLY A 651 -43.55 0.66 -69.99
N VAL A 652 -43.47 1.93 -70.45
CA VAL A 652 -44.41 3.07 -70.10
C VAL A 652 -44.59 3.51 -68.62
N VAL A 653 -44.67 4.79 -68.18
CA VAL A 653 -44.34 6.15 -68.67
C VAL A 653 -44.28 7.07 -67.43
N THR A 654 -43.30 7.97 -67.32
CA THR A 654 -43.50 9.42 -67.06
C THR A 654 -42.18 10.18 -67.26
N PRO A 655 -42.17 11.43 -67.80
CA PRO A 655 -40.96 11.99 -68.37
C PRO A 655 -40.50 13.29 -67.67
N VAL A 656 -39.50 13.21 -66.80
CA VAL A 656 -38.73 14.39 -66.37
C VAL A 656 -37.24 14.05 -66.30
N ALA A 657 -36.49 14.64 -67.23
CA ALA A 657 -35.05 14.94 -67.18
C ALA A 657 -34.10 13.89 -66.55
N LEU A 658 -33.75 12.87 -67.34
CA LEU A 658 -32.38 12.34 -67.30
C LEU A 658 -31.42 13.40 -67.89
N LEU A 659 -31.02 14.36 -67.07
CA LEU A 659 -29.67 14.93 -67.18
C LEU A 659 -28.75 14.05 -66.32
N PRO A 660 -27.53 13.74 -66.76
CA PRO A 660 -26.51 13.36 -65.82
C PRO A 660 -26.25 14.58 -64.95
N THR A 661 -26.74 14.60 -63.71
CA THR A 661 -26.33 15.59 -62.71
C THR A 661 -24.90 15.27 -62.29
N ILE A 662 -23.98 15.62 -63.20
CA ILE A 662 -22.76 16.31 -62.82
C ILE A 662 -23.24 17.52 -62.03
N GLU A 663 -23.34 17.38 -60.71
CA GLU A 663 -23.42 18.52 -59.81
C GLU A 663 -22.07 19.24 -59.87
N ALA A 664 -21.91 20.03 -60.94
CA ALA A 664 -20.87 21.04 -61.02
C ALA A 664 -21.07 21.97 -59.82
N GLY A 665 -20.15 21.87 -58.86
CA GLY A 665 -20.36 22.41 -57.51
C GLY A 665 -20.64 23.92 -57.48
N VAL A 666 -21.91 24.29 -57.33
CA VAL A 666 -22.36 25.65 -57.02
C VAL A 666 -22.76 25.78 -55.56
N GLY A 667 -21.76 25.58 -54.70
CA GLY A 667 -21.77 25.95 -53.29
C GLY A 667 -20.33 26.29 -52.90
N ARG A 668 -20.01 27.58 -52.68
CA ARG A 668 -18.63 28.10 -52.57
C ARG A 668 -17.88 27.71 -51.28
N GLN A 669 -18.27 26.62 -50.61
CA GLN A 669 -17.63 26.10 -49.41
C GLN A 669 -17.74 24.57 -49.38
N SER A 670 -16.59 23.88 -49.35
CA SER A 670 -16.52 22.42 -49.22
C SER A 670 -17.25 21.92 -47.97
N LEU A 671 -17.80 20.70 -48.00
CA LEU A 671 -18.47 20.10 -46.84
C LEU A 671 -17.53 20.03 -45.63
N CYS A 672 -16.24 19.72 -45.83
CA CYS A 672 -15.24 19.83 -44.78
C CYS A 672 -15.21 21.23 -44.13
N ALA A 673 -15.19 22.30 -44.92
CA ALA A 673 -15.22 23.67 -44.37
C ALA A 673 -16.52 24.03 -43.63
N GLN A 674 -17.64 23.37 -43.96
CA GLN A 674 -18.90 23.51 -43.22
C GLN A 674 -18.84 22.75 -41.89
N ALA A 675 -18.44 21.48 -41.92
CA ALA A 675 -18.25 20.62 -40.76
C ALA A 675 -17.24 21.19 -39.74
N ILE A 676 -16.12 21.79 -40.20
CA ILE A 676 -15.14 22.47 -39.31
C ILE A 676 -15.78 23.64 -38.56
N ARG A 677 -16.70 24.38 -39.19
CA ARG A 677 -17.37 25.50 -38.51
C ARG A 677 -18.43 25.01 -37.53
N GLU A 678 -19.27 24.07 -37.94
CA GLU A 678 -20.28 23.48 -37.06
C GLU A 678 -19.65 22.86 -35.80
N MET A 679 -18.55 22.12 -35.96
CA MET A 679 -17.71 21.64 -34.87
C MET A 679 -17.14 22.77 -34.00
N ARG A 680 -16.66 23.87 -34.61
CA ARG A 680 -16.06 25.00 -33.88
C ARG A 680 -17.09 25.79 -33.08
N ASP A 681 -18.30 25.90 -33.61
CA ASP A 681 -19.39 26.67 -33.02
C ASP A 681 -20.13 25.88 -31.93
N ASN A 682 -20.21 24.54 -32.05
CA ASN A 682 -20.89 23.66 -31.08
C ASN A 682 -20.25 22.26 -30.97
N PRO A 683 -19.01 22.13 -30.46
CA PRO A 683 -18.32 20.84 -30.37
C PRO A 683 -19.05 19.86 -29.44
N ALA A 684 -19.20 18.59 -29.86
CA ALA A 684 -19.86 17.56 -29.06
C ALA A 684 -19.21 17.30 -27.71
N SER A 685 -17.88 17.37 -27.65
CA SER A 685 -17.11 17.26 -26.41
C SER A 685 -17.14 18.52 -25.52
N GLY A 686 -17.81 19.58 -25.95
CA GLY A 686 -17.84 20.88 -25.27
C GLY A 686 -16.58 21.74 -25.45
N GLN A 687 -15.53 21.21 -26.11
CA GLN A 687 -14.30 21.96 -26.44
C GLN A 687 -13.92 21.78 -27.90
N VAL A 688 -13.44 22.85 -28.53
CA VAL A 688 -12.92 22.80 -29.91
C VAL A 688 -11.52 22.18 -29.89
N PRO A 689 -11.16 21.26 -30.81
CA PRO A 689 -9.81 20.73 -30.91
C PRO A 689 -8.74 21.84 -31.02
N VAL A 690 -7.72 21.78 -30.16
CA VAL A 690 -6.64 22.79 -30.12
C VAL A 690 -5.31 22.16 -30.54
N ALA A 691 -4.84 22.49 -31.73
CA ALA A 691 -3.57 21.97 -32.24
C ALA A 691 -2.32 22.73 -31.76
N GLY A 692 -2.48 23.84 -31.03
CA GLY A 692 -1.40 24.74 -30.65
C GLY A 692 -1.35 25.06 -29.15
N ARG A 693 -0.53 24.28 -28.42
CA ARG A 693 -0.24 24.36 -26.97
C ARG A 693 -1.42 23.99 -26.04
N PRO A 694 -1.14 23.36 -24.89
CA PRO A 694 -2.17 23.07 -23.89
C PRO A 694 -2.80 24.39 -23.39
N GLN A 695 -4.13 24.47 -23.39
CA GLN A 695 -4.83 25.63 -22.85
C GLN A 695 -4.59 25.69 -21.34
N ALA A 696 -4.04 26.81 -20.86
CA ALA A 696 -4.02 27.09 -19.44
C ALA A 696 -5.47 27.15 -18.92
N ARG A 697 -5.83 26.24 -17.99
CA ARG A 697 -7.17 26.11 -17.39
C ARG A 697 -7.83 27.49 -17.22
N ARG A 698 -8.92 27.75 -17.96
CA ARG A 698 -9.78 28.91 -17.70
C ARG A 698 -10.36 28.77 -16.30
N ARG A 699 -9.77 29.48 -15.32
CA ARG A 699 -10.42 29.69 -14.02
C ARG A 699 -11.78 30.34 -14.30
N HIS A 700 -12.86 29.70 -13.89
CA HIS A 700 -14.18 30.33 -13.86
C HIS A 700 -14.12 31.55 -12.94
N VAL A 701 -14.03 32.74 -13.54
CA VAL A 701 -14.20 34.00 -12.83
C VAL A 701 -15.69 34.15 -12.55
N ALA A 702 -16.12 33.73 -11.37
CA ALA A 702 -17.45 34.03 -10.87
C ALA A 702 -17.61 35.56 -10.80
N THR A 703 -18.53 36.10 -11.60
CA THR A 703 -18.82 37.52 -11.66
C THR A 703 -19.44 38.01 -10.36
N ARG A 704 -18.66 38.71 -9.54
CA ARG A 704 -19.15 39.39 -8.33
C ARG A 704 -20.15 40.49 -8.70
N ARG A 705 -21.44 40.24 -8.49
CA ARG A 705 -22.39 41.29 -8.08
C ARG A 705 -22.42 41.32 -6.55
N GLY A 706 -22.33 42.52 -5.98
CA GLY A 706 -22.14 42.70 -4.54
C GLY A 706 -23.45 42.60 -3.74
N ALA A 707 -23.37 41.90 -2.61
CA ALA A 707 -24.22 42.14 -1.45
C ALA A 707 -23.37 41.88 -0.20
N THR A 708 -23.40 42.79 0.77
CA THR A 708 -22.58 42.74 1.99
C THR A 708 -23.20 41.83 3.04
N ALA A 709 -22.52 40.74 3.39
CA ALA A 709 -22.79 39.96 4.60
C ALA A 709 -21.46 39.48 5.23
N ARG A 710 -21.35 39.58 6.56
CA ARG A 710 -20.20 39.07 7.34
C ARG A 710 -20.21 37.53 7.34
N PRO A 711 -19.07 36.85 7.15
CA PRO A 711 -18.99 35.41 7.37
C PRO A 711 -18.76 35.11 8.87
N THR A 712 -19.69 34.39 9.48
CA THR A 712 -19.39 33.51 10.61
C THR A 712 -18.66 32.27 10.08
N GLY A 713 -17.71 31.73 10.85
CA GLY A 713 -16.76 30.74 10.34
C GLY A 713 -17.36 29.34 10.17
N THR A 714 -17.10 28.75 9.00
CA THR A 714 -17.05 27.29 8.78
C THR A 714 -15.80 26.98 7.95
N GLY A 715 -15.01 25.99 8.37
CA GLY A 715 -13.73 25.67 7.74
C GLY A 715 -13.92 24.88 6.45
N GLN A 716 -13.41 25.40 5.32
CA GLN A 716 -13.23 24.60 4.11
C GLN A 716 -11.98 23.70 4.28
N ALA A 717 -12.20 22.42 4.56
CA ALA A 717 -11.20 21.40 4.26
C ALA A 717 -11.05 21.26 2.73
N GLY A 718 -9.84 20.94 2.25
CA GLY A 718 -9.58 20.69 0.82
C GLY A 718 -8.74 21.72 0.07
N GLN A 719 -8.06 22.66 0.75
CA GLN A 719 -6.97 23.44 0.12
C GLN A 719 -5.69 23.33 0.92
N LEU A 720 -4.59 22.98 0.23
CA LEU A 720 -3.22 23.11 0.73
C LEU A 720 -3.03 24.47 1.39
N SER A 721 -2.38 24.51 2.55
CA SER A 721 -2.09 25.75 3.26
C SER A 721 -1.18 26.67 2.42
N ALA A 722 -1.14 27.96 2.79
CA ALA A 722 -0.19 28.89 2.17
C ALA A 722 1.28 28.45 2.37
N ALA A 723 1.59 27.78 3.48
CA ALA A 723 2.92 27.27 3.80
C ALA A 723 3.30 26.06 2.93
N GLU A 724 2.41 25.07 2.75
CA GLU A 724 2.67 23.92 1.89
C GLU A 724 2.86 24.34 0.43
N ARG A 725 2.00 25.24 -0.07
CA ARG A 725 2.16 25.82 -1.42
C ARG A 725 3.43 26.66 -1.57
N ALA A 726 3.99 27.21 -0.49
CA ALA A 726 5.30 27.87 -0.53
C ALA A 726 6.43 26.84 -0.56
N ARG A 727 6.35 25.78 0.26
CA ARG A 727 7.33 24.68 0.32
C ARG A 727 7.44 23.92 -1.01
N ILE A 728 6.32 23.54 -1.63
CA ILE A 728 6.28 22.87 -2.95
C ILE A 728 6.95 23.75 -4.02
N ARG A 729 6.63 25.05 -4.05
CA ARG A 729 7.26 26.00 -4.99
C ARG A 729 8.76 26.18 -4.73
N ALA A 730 9.21 26.16 -3.48
CA ALA A 730 10.63 26.24 -3.15
C ALA A 730 11.40 24.98 -3.61
N VAL A 731 10.83 23.79 -3.41
CA VAL A 731 11.42 22.52 -3.88
C VAL A 731 11.53 22.52 -5.41
N TRP A 732 10.46 22.88 -6.12
CA TRP A 732 10.47 22.99 -7.58
C TRP A 732 11.45 24.04 -8.12
N ALA A 733 11.52 25.23 -7.49
CA ALA A 733 12.50 26.26 -7.86
C ALA A 733 13.96 25.84 -7.58
N THR A 734 14.17 24.85 -6.72
CA THR A 734 15.50 24.28 -6.44
C THR A 734 15.86 23.18 -7.44
N ARG A 735 14.94 22.23 -7.74
CA ARG A 735 15.12 21.23 -8.82
C ARG A 735 15.39 21.91 -10.18
N MET A 736 14.63 22.94 -10.55
CA MET A 736 14.80 23.70 -11.81
C MET A 736 16.11 24.50 -11.93
N LYS A 737 16.84 24.73 -10.81
CA LYS A 737 18.16 25.37 -10.81
C LYS A 737 19.32 24.37 -10.88
N ALA A 738 19.05 23.09 -10.69
CA ALA A 738 20.04 22.01 -10.80
C ALA A 738 20.09 21.39 -12.22
N SER A 739 19.20 21.82 -13.12
CA SER A 739 19.04 21.34 -14.50
C SER A 739 19.50 22.36 -15.56
N HIS A 740 20.48 23.21 -15.22
CA HIS A 740 21.11 24.20 -16.10
C HIS A 740 22.62 24.25 -15.89
#